data_AF-A0A2W6N7L4-F1
#
_entry.id   AF-A0A2W6N7L4-F1
#
_cell.length_a   1.000
_cell.length_b   1.000
_cell.length_c   1.000
_cell.angle_alpha   90.00
_cell.angle_beta   90.00
_cell.angle_gamma   90.00
#
_symmetry.space_group_name_H-M   'P 1'
#
loop_
_entity.id
_entity.type
_entity.pdbx_description
1 polymer ?
#
loop_
_entity_poly.entity_id
_entity_poly.type
_entity_poly.pdbx_seq_one_letter_code
_entity_poly.pdbx_strand_id
1 'polypeptide(L)'
;RLDQFPVRLMQLASFSFDVFVGDIARTLYNGGTMVIVPKDDRIDPSRLHHWMERERVTIFESTPALIVPFMQYVYEQKLDIRSMELLITSSDSCSVADYRTLQERFGSSFRIINAYGVTEAAIDSSFYDEPLTQLPQTGHVPIGKAWLNAKFYIVDAHLNPVPVGVLGELVIGGIGVARGYLNRAELTAEKFVDSPFVAGERLYRTGDLARWMEDDNVDFIGRIDNQAKIRGYRIETGEVEAKLLSVDGVKEAVVVVREDQEGQKALCAYYTVEDVLSAADLKSIISSELPGYMIPSYFVELEQLPLTPNGKIDRKALPAPKGGGHEYVAPRTELEQKLAAIWQEVLVREQLVGVTDNFFDLGGHSLRATTLVSKMHKELGIEFPLRDVFHYATVEEMAAAMERLESNSFTSIPAAETGEYYPLSSAQKRLYILNQLEGGELSYNIPGAMLLEGQLDRQRFEEAFRGLVARHETLRTGFEMVRGEAVQRIYEDVAFQVEHVQISEEQAGGTVRQFVRAFDLAMPPLLRVGLAELAPDRHILMFDTHHIVSDGVSMDVMIEEFVHLYSGQSLEPLRIQYKDYAVWQQSDEQKLQLAKQEAYWLDMFSGELPVLAMPTDYPRPAMQSYEGHSLQLCMNREKTEGLKRLAAENGATLYMVLLAAYTVLLHKYSGQEDMVVGTPIAGRNHSDVQPLIGMFVNTLAIRSYPAAGKTFLDYLQEIKETTLGAFEHQNYPFEELVDQVNVARDLRRHPLFDTMFALQNTENVEIQLPGLHLSTYASEETVSKFDLSLDVTEIEDGLEVLFEYATALYKTKTVEQLAAHYLQLLESILCNPSATIAELDMLTSAEKEEMI
;
A
#
# COMPACT_ATOMS: atom_id res chain seq x y z
N ARG A 1 6.20 33.24 -21.44
CA ARG A 1 6.70 33.22 -22.83
C ARG A 1 7.09 31.78 -23.14
N LEU A 2 6.07 30.93 -23.36
CA LEU A 2 6.26 29.50 -23.64
C LEU A 2 6.43 29.24 -25.15
N ASP A 3 6.35 30.31 -25.95
CA ASP A 3 6.53 30.36 -27.39
C ASP A 3 8.00 30.48 -27.82
N GLN A 4 8.93 30.61 -26.87
CA GLN A 4 10.35 30.86 -27.14
C GLN A 4 11.21 29.60 -27.19
N PHE A 5 10.71 28.48 -26.68
CA PHE A 5 11.40 27.19 -26.66
C PHE A 5 10.36 26.05 -26.73
N PRO A 6 10.74 24.83 -27.17
CA PRO A 6 9.83 23.69 -27.17
C PRO A 6 9.34 23.39 -25.76
N VAL A 7 8.02 23.34 -25.54
CA VAL A 7 7.49 23.01 -24.21
C VAL A 7 7.61 21.51 -23.95
N ARG A 8 8.51 21.12 -23.05
CA ARG A 8 8.64 19.75 -22.54
C ARG A 8 8.64 19.81 -21.02
N LEU A 9 7.48 19.57 -20.41
CA LEU A 9 7.25 19.77 -18.98
C LEU A 9 7.32 18.44 -18.24
N MET A 10 8.07 18.41 -17.14
CA MET A 10 8.09 17.27 -16.21
C MET A 10 6.92 17.36 -15.23
N GLN A 11 6.02 16.38 -15.30
CA GLN A 11 4.74 16.34 -14.59
C GLN A 11 4.87 15.45 -13.34
N LEU A 12 4.83 16.06 -12.15
CA LEU A 12 4.92 15.35 -10.86
C LEU A 12 3.67 15.50 -9.97
N ALA A 13 2.92 16.59 -10.10
CA ALA A 13 1.74 16.86 -9.28
C ALA A 13 0.66 15.77 -9.44
N SER A 14 -0.07 15.44 -8.37
CA SER A 14 -1.24 14.57 -8.51
C SER A 14 -2.32 15.26 -9.34
N PHE A 15 -3.09 14.49 -10.12
CA PHE A 15 -4.22 15.00 -10.90
C PHE A 15 -5.31 15.65 -10.02
N SER A 16 -5.31 15.37 -8.72
CA SER A 16 -6.22 15.97 -7.73
C SER A 16 -5.85 17.42 -7.37
N PHE A 17 -4.67 17.91 -7.77
CA PHE A 17 -4.25 19.30 -7.53
C PHE A 17 -4.38 20.15 -8.79
N ASP A 18 -4.69 21.43 -8.60
CA ASP A 18 -4.83 22.42 -9.66
C ASP A 18 -3.54 22.61 -10.48
N VAL A 19 -2.36 22.45 -9.89
CA VAL A 19 -1.06 22.46 -10.59
C VAL A 19 -1.04 21.50 -11.77
N PHE A 20 -1.68 20.32 -11.68
CA PHE A 20 -1.79 19.39 -12.82
C PHE A 20 -2.57 20.01 -14.00
N VAL A 21 -3.60 20.81 -13.72
CA VAL A 21 -4.31 21.58 -14.74
C VAL A 21 -3.42 22.68 -15.32
N GLY A 22 -2.54 23.26 -14.50
CA GLY A 22 -1.48 24.17 -14.96
C GLY A 22 -0.50 23.49 -15.91
N ASP A 23 -0.06 22.27 -15.59
CA ASP A 23 0.81 21.46 -16.44
C ASP A 23 0.15 21.18 -17.80
N ILE A 24 -1.13 20.78 -17.80
CA ILE A 24 -1.94 20.62 -19.02
C ILE A 24 -1.97 21.93 -19.80
N ALA A 25 -2.24 23.06 -19.14
CA ALA A 25 -2.42 24.32 -19.81
C ALA A 25 -1.12 24.84 -20.44
N ARG A 26 0.02 24.65 -19.76
CA ARG A 26 1.33 25.02 -20.27
C ARG A 26 1.77 24.10 -21.40
N THR A 27 1.45 22.81 -21.34
CA THR A 27 1.84 21.82 -22.36
C THR A 27 0.88 21.79 -23.55
N LEU A 28 -0.33 21.28 -23.37
CA LEU A 28 -1.24 20.91 -24.47
C LEU A 28 -1.69 22.13 -25.29
N TYR A 29 -2.00 23.28 -24.66
CA TYR A 29 -2.38 24.48 -25.41
C TYR A 29 -1.23 25.10 -26.22
N ASN A 30 0.02 24.77 -25.88
CA ASN A 30 1.20 25.27 -26.59
C ASN A 30 1.82 24.20 -27.52
N GLY A 31 1.12 23.08 -27.76
CA GLY A 31 1.63 21.98 -28.60
C GLY A 31 2.84 21.27 -28.02
N GLY A 32 3.02 21.33 -26.70
CA GLY A 32 4.14 20.76 -25.97
C GLY A 32 3.99 19.26 -25.66
N THR A 33 5.01 18.72 -25.01
CA THR A 33 5.06 17.35 -24.48
C THR A 33 4.99 17.40 -22.95
N MET A 34 4.09 16.61 -22.36
CA MET A 34 4.04 16.39 -20.92
C MET A 34 4.71 15.06 -20.60
N VAL A 35 5.78 15.09 -19.81
CA VAL A 35 6.55 13.92 -19.39
C VAL A 35 6.03 13.48 -18.03
N ILE A 36 5.21 12.41 -18.02
CA ILE A 36 4.63 11.87 -16.79
C ILE A 36 5.66 10.92 -16.15
N VAL A 37 6.13 11.26 -14.97
CA VAL A 37 7.17 10.47 -14.26
C VAL A 37 6.49 9.38 -13.41
N PRO A 38 6.93 8.10 -13.48
CA PRO A 38 6.46 7.03 -12.61
C PRO A 38 6.61 7.39 -11.13
N LYS A 39 5.66 6.96 -10.29
CA LYS A 39 5.57 7.39 -8.87
C LYS A 39 6.86 7.13 -8.10
N ASP A 40 7.46 5.96 -8.27
CA ASP A 40 8.66 5.54 -7.54
C ASP A 40 9.92 6.31 -7.96
N ASP A 41 9.91 6.85 -9.19
CA ASP A 41 11.02 7.63 -9.74
C ASP A 41 10.99 9.10 -9.29
N ARG A 42 9.85 9.60 -8.80
CA ARG A 42 9.67 11.02 -8.44
C ARG A 42 10.53 11.45 -7.23
N ILE A 43 10.90 10.49 -6.39
CA ILE A 43 11.61 10.72 -5.13
C ILE A 43 13.08 10.30 -5.18
N ASP A 44 13.52 9.66 -6.27
CA ASP A 44 14.92 9.31 -6.51
C ASP A 44 15.56 10.39 -7.42
N PRO A 45 16.48 11.22 -6.92
CA PRO A 45 17.13 12.27 -7.70
C PRO A 45 17.84 11.76 -8.97
N SER A 46 18.39 10.55 -8.95
CA SER A 46 19.10 9.98 -10.10
C SER A 46 18.13 9.59 -11.22
N ARG A 47 16.99 8.98 -10.87
CA ARG A 47 15.95 8.61 -11.83
C ARG A 47 15.20 9.84 -12.35
N LEU A 48 14.93 10.81 -11.48
CA LEU A 48 14.33 12.07 -11.88
C LEU A 48 15.23 12.81 -12.90
N HIS A 49 16.54 12.86 -12.65
CA HIS A 49 17.51 13.40 -13.61
C HIS A 49 17.52 12.60 -14.92
N HIS A 50 17.49 11.26 -14.86
CA HIS A 50 17.42 10.41 -16.06
C HIS A 50 16.25 10.79 -16.97
N TRP A 51 15.06 11.04 -16.40
CA TRP A 51 13.90 11.51 -17.16
C TRP A 51 14.12 12.90 -17.76
N MET A 52 14.73 13.83 -17.00
CA MET A 52 15.05 15.17 -17.53
C MET A 52 16.00 15.12 -18.72
N GLU A 53 17.03 14.29 -18.66
CA GLU A 53 18.02 14.14 -19.73
C GLU A 53 17.43 13.43 -20.96
N ARG A 54 16.85 12.24 -20.75
CA ARG A 54 16.26 11.40 -21.80
C ARG A 54 15.20 12.16 -22.58
N GLU A 55 14.28 12.78 -21.85
CA GLU A 55 13.15 13.48 -22.44
C GLU A 55 13.45 14.96 -22.67
N ARG A 56 14.70 15.43 -22.52
CA ARG A 56 15.10 16.83 -22.77
C ARG A 56 14.10 17.83 -22.20
N VAL A 57 13.81 17.69 -20.91
CA VAL A 57 12.85 18.53 -20.21
C VAL A 57 13.32 19.98 -20.25
N THR A 58 12.38 20.88 -20.54
CA THR A 58 12.61 22.33 -20.63
C THR A 58 11.92 23.09 -19.50
N ILE A 59 10.87 22.53 -18.89
CA ILE A 59 10.11 23.14 -17.79
C ILE A 59 10.01 22.16 -16.63
N PHE A 60 10.34 22.64 -15.43
CA PHE A 60 10.11 21.92 -14.19
C PHE A 60 9.44 22.83 -13.16
N GLU A 61 8.32 22.37 -12.61
CA GLU A 61 7.62 23.01 -11.51
C GLU A 61 7.43 22.02 -10.36
N SER A 62 7.73 22.46 -9.15
CA SER A 62 7.43 21.72 -7.94
C SER A 62 7.60 22.61 -6.69
N THR A 63 7.39 22.03 -5.51
CA THR A 63 7.62 22.70 -4.24
C THR A 63 9.12 22.94 -4.00
N PRO A 64 9.50 23.97 -3.23
CA PRO A 64 10.87 24.16 -2.79
C PRO A 64 11.46 22.91 -2.10
N ALA A 65 10.64 22.18 -1.34
CA ALA A 65 11.05 20.95 -0.63
C ALA A 65 11.54 19.84 -1.56
N LEU A 66 11.10 19.81 -2.82
CA LEU A 66 11.62 18.88 -3.84
C LEU A 66 12.71 19.52 -4.70
N ILE A 67 12.49 20.76 -5.15
CA ILE A 67 13.40 21.47 -6.06
C ILE A 67 14.77 21.66 -5.42
N VAL A 68 14.83 22.17 -4.20
CA VAL A 68 16.10 22.53 -3.55
C VAL A 68 17.03 21.32 -3.41
N PRO A 69 16.62 20.18 -2.81
CA PRO A 69 17.50 19.02 -2.70
C PRO A 69 17.84 18.40 -4.06
N PHE A 70 16.89 18.36 -5.00
CA PHE A 70 17.16 17.82 -6.34
C PHE A 70 18.18 18.66 -7.11
N MET A 71 18.02 19.99 -7.11
CA MET A 71 18.96 20.89 -7.79
C MET A 71 20.31 20.94 -7.08
N GLN A 72 20.35 20.76 -5.76
CA GLN A 72 21.60 20.55 -5.02
C GLN A 72 22.34 19.31 -5.52
N TYR A 73 21.63 18.17 -5.63
CA TYR A 73 22.18 16.93 -6.17
C TYR A 73 22.71 17.11 -7.60
N VAL A 74 21.95 17.76 -8.49
CA VAL A 74 22.37 18.07 -9.86
C VAL A 74 23.65 18.90 -9.90
N TYR A 75 23.78 19.90 -9.03
CA TYR A 75 24.97 20.74 -8.94
C TYR A 75 26.20 19.95 -8.45
N GLU A 76 26.05 19.19 -7.37
CA GLU A 76 27.15 18.43 -6.76
C GLU A 76 27.68 17.33 -7.68
N GLN A 77 26.76 16.62 -8.35
CA GLN A 77 27.08 15.55 -9.28
C GLN A 77 27.42 16.06 -10.69
N LYS A 78 27.31 17.37 -10.94
CA LYS A 78 27.57 18.04 -12.23
C LYS A 78 26.75 17.42 -13.37
N LEU A 79 25.49 17.11 -13.11
CA LEU A 79 24.61 16.43 -14.04
C LEU A 79 24.14 17.37 -15.16
N ASP A 80 23.89 16.80 -16.33
CA ASP A 80 23.47 17.57 -17.49
C ASP A 80 21.99 17.96 -17.42
N ILE A 81 21.73 19.27 -17.41
CA ILE A 81 20.39 19.85 -17.48
C ILE A 81 20.31 20.96 -18.54
N ARG A 82 21.14 20.89 -19.59
CA ARG A 82 21.26 21.94 -20.63
C ARG A 82 19.98 22.21 -21.42
N SER A 83 18.99 21.31 -21.38
CA SER A 83 17.69 21.52 -22.02
C SER A 83 16.74 22.37 -21.20
N MET A 84 17.02 22.59 -19.91
CA MET A 84 16.15 23.40 -19.03
C MET A 84 16.11 24.85 -19.48
N GLU A 85 14.92 25.43 -19.47
CA GLU A 85 14.65 26.82 -19.85
C GLU A 85 13.88 27.58 -18.75
N LEU A 86 13.06 26.86 -17.96
CA LEU A 86 12.26 27.44 -16.89
C LEU A 86 12.11 26.50 -15.69
N LEU A 87 12.51 26.99 -14.51
CA LEU A 87 12.25 26.37 -13.21
C LEU A 87 11.27 27.24 -12.42
N ILE A 88 10.22 26.63 -11.88
CA ILE A 88 9.18 27.35 -11.11
C ILE A 88 9.11 26.74 -9.71
N THR A 89 9.43 27.56 -8.70
CA THR A 89 9.16 27.21 -7.30
C THR A 89 7.76 27.68 -6.95
N SER A 90 6.87 26.78 -6.56
CA SER A 90 5.46 27.14 -6.25
C SER A 90 4.91 26.30 -5.09
N SER A 91 3.63 26.49 -4.78
CA SER A 91 2.84 25.71 -3.80
C SER A 91 3.23 25.84 -2.32
N ASP A 92 4.47 26.23 -2.00
CA ASP A 92 4.95 26.54 -0.64
C ASP A 92 5.95 27.70 -0.64
N SER A 93 6.25 28.25 0.55
CA SER A 93 7.18 29.37 0.67
C SER A 93 8.63 28.93 0.41
N CYS A 94 9.29 29.59 -0.53
CA CYS A 94 10.72 29.42 -0.75
C CYS A 94 11.51 30.37 0.18
N SER A 95 12.55 29.88 0.83
CA SER A 95 13.44 30.75 1.61
C SER A 95 14.27 31.62 0.66
N VAL A 96 14.57 32.85 1.07
CA VAL A 96 15.49 33.73 0.34
C VAL A 96 16.87 33.07 0.14
N ALA A 97 17.33 32.29 1.11
CA ALA A 97 18.63 31.64 1.06
C ALA A 97 18.68 30.54 -0.02
N ASP A 98 17.64 29.70 -0.08
CA ASP A 98 17.55 28.64 -1.09
C ASP A 98 17.36 29.22 -2.48
N TYR A 99 16.47 30.21 -2.64
CA TYR A 99 16.24 30.87 -3.92
C TYR A 99 17.50 31.58 -4.42
N ARG A 100 18.24 32.24 -3.52
CA ARG A 100 19.55 32.84 -3.86
C ARG A 100 20.53 31.77 -4.34
N THR A 101 20.61 30.65 -3.63
CA THR A 101 21.48 29.52 -4.01
C THR A 101 21.12 28.97 -5.39
N LEU A 102 19.83 28.78 -5.67
CA LEU A 102 19.35 28.32 -6.98
C LEU A 102 19.72 29.31 -8.10
N GLN A 103 19.47 30.61 -7.88
CA GLN A 103 19.78 31.66 -8.85
C GLN A 103 21.29 31.81 -9.10
N GLU A 104 22.13 31.77 -8.07
CA GLU A 104 23.59 31.86 -8.22
C GLU A 104 24.17 30.68 -9.00
N ARG A 105 23.63 29.47 -8.79
CA ARG A 105 24.14 28.25 -9.45
C ARG A 105 23.58 28.03 -10.84
N PHE A 106 22.31 28.36 -11.05
CA PHE A 106 21.56 27.97 -12.24
C PHE A 106 20.89 29.12 -12.99
N GLY A 107 20.72 30.29 -12.37
CA GLY A 107 20.03 31.45 -12.98
C GLY A 107 20.74 32.05 -14.20
N SER A 108 22.01 31.69 -14.42
CA SER A 108 22.73 32.03 -15.67
C SER A 108 22.47 31.04 -16.81
N SER A 109 21.98 29.83 -16.49
CA SER A 109 21.68 28.77 -17.46
C SER A 109 20.24 28.81 -17.92
N PHE A 110 19.29 29.07 -17.01
CA PHE A 110 17.86 29.15 -17.32
C PHE A 110 17.11 30.03 -16.32
N ARG A 111 15.87 30.38 -16.66
CA ARG A 111 15.04 31.28 -15.83
C ARG A 111 14.48 30.55 -14.62
N ILE A 112 14.55 31.18 -13.45
CA ILE A 112 14.00 30.66 -12.20
C ILE A 112 13.03 31.69 -11.65
N ILE A 113 11.79 31.30 -11.36
CA ILE A 113 10.76 32.18 -10.80
C ILE A 113 10.11 31.55 -9.57
N ASN A 114 9.62 32.39 -8.67
CA ASN A 114 8.80 31.97 -7.53
C ASN A 114 7.33 32.33 -7.80
N ALA A 115 6.44 31.35 -7.90
CA ALA A 115 5.03 31.56 -8.19
C ALA A 115 4.16 31.39 -6.94
N TYR A 116 3.06 32.12 -6.90
CA TYR A 116 2.06 32.04 -5.84
C TYR A 116 0.66 32.02 -6.45
N GLY A 117 -0.21 31.22 -5.85
CA GLY A 117 -1.63 31.27 -6.10
C GLY A 117 -2.39 30.40 -5.11
N VAL A 118 -3.70 30.46 -5.25
CA VAL A 118 -4.67 29.69 -4.47
C VAL A 118 -5.64 29.05 -5.44
N THR A 119 -6.13 27.85 -5.11
CA THR A 119 -7.02 27.08 -5.98
C THR A 119 -8.28 27.84 -6.38
N GLU A 120 -8.80 28.65 -5.47
CA GLU A 120 -9.97 29.50 -5.71
C GLU A 120 -9.73 30.67 -6.67
N ALA A 121 -8.48 30.93 -7.04
CA ALA A 121 -8.05 31.93 -8.02
C ALA A 121 -7.26 31.32 -9.20
N ALA A 122 -7.45 30.02 -9.44
CA ALA A 122 -6.91 29.24 -10.56
C ALA A 122 -5.38 29.17 -10.63
N ILE A 123 -4.81 28.22 -9.87
CA ILE A 123 -3.41 27.75 -9.95
C ILE A 123 -2.43 28.81 -9.45
N ASP A 124 -1.90 29.65 -10.34
CA ASP A 124 -0.95 30.72 -10.04
C ASP A 124 -1.59 32.07 -10.34
N SER A 125 -1.54 32.99 -9.39
CA SER A 125 -2.07 34.35 -9.52
C SER A 125 -0.99 35.43 -9.55
N SER A 126 0.24 35.13 -9.12
CA SER A 126 1.40 36.01 -9.23
C SER A 126 2.72 35.24 -9.39
N PHE A 127 3.77 35.98 -9.70
CA PHE A 127 5.13 35.45 -9.67
C PHE A 127 6.16 36.56 -9.37
N TYR A 128 7.28 36.15 -8.79
CA TYR A 128 8.48 36.94 -8.57
C TYR A 128 9.60 36.50 -9.52
N ASP A 129 10.16 37.46 -10.25
CA ASP A 129 11.22 37.28 -11.25
C ASP A 129 12.09 38.53 -11.35
N GLU A 130 12.46 39.10 -10.20
CA GLU A 130 13.36 40.25 -10.14
C GLU A 130 14.83 39.78 -10.01
N PRO A 131 15.81 40.60 -10.46
CA PRO A 131 17.23 40.32 -10.28
C PRO A 131 17.60 40.05 -8.82
N LEU A 132 18.60 39.19 -8.60
CA LEU A 132 19.13 38.84 -7.27
C LEU A 132 19.45 40.03 -6.36
N THR A 133 19.83 41.18 -6.93
CA THR A 133 20.11 42.41 -6.18
C THR A 133 18.88 43.04 -5.52
N GLN A 134 17.69 42.71 -5.99
CA GLN A 134 16.40 43.16 -5.44
C GLN A 134 15.77 42.14 -4.49
N LEU A 135 16.35 40.94 -4.37
CA LEU A 135 15.89 39.93 -3.43
C LEU A 135 16.14 40.42 -1.99
N PRO A 136 15.19 40.24 -1.04
CA PRO A 136 15.41 40.56 0.36
C PRO A 136 16.65 39.85 0.93
N GLN A 137 17.19 40.35 2.05
CA GLN A 137 18.38 39.72 2.65
C GLN A 137 18.05 38.40 3.36
N THR A 138 16.89 38.34 4.02
CA THR A 138 16.41 37.21 4.83
C THR A 138 14.90 37.06 4.68
N GLY A 139 14.35 35.94 5.18
CA GLY A 139 12.90 35.65 5.12
C GLY A 139 12.53 34.80 3.90
N HIS A 140 11.32 35.00 3.40
CA HIS A 140 10.78 34.28 2.23
C HIS A 140 10.87 35.12 0.97
N VAL A 141 10.96 34.44 -0.18
CA VAL A 141 10.91 35.10 -1.48
C VAL A 141 9.54 35.78 -1.63
N PRO A 142 9.48 37.07 -2.04
CA PRO A 142 8.22 37.72 -2.32
C PRO A 142 7.38 36.93 -3.32
N ILE A 143 6.06 37.08 -3.25
CA ILE A 143 5.12 36.45 -4.20
C ILE A 143 4.98 37.24 -5.49
N GLY A 144 5.62 38.42 -5.53
CA GLY A 144 5.85 39.21 -6.72
C GLY A 144 4.61 39.93 -7.24
N LYS A 145 4.49 40.02 -8.56
CA LYS A 145 3.46 40.82 -9.25
C LYS A 145 2.36 39.90 -9.77
N ALA A 146 1.11 40.38 -9.71
CA ALA A 146 -0.03 39.65 -10.23
C ALA A 146 0.13 39.35 -11.74
N TRP A 147 -0.34 38.18 -12.19
CA TRP A 147 -0.44 37.85 -13.61
C TRP A 147 -1.44 38.78 -14.31
N LEU A 148 -1.37 38.88 -15.65
CA LEU A 148 -2.19 39.80 -16.46
C LEU A 148 -3.72 39.66 -16.25
N ASN A 149 -4.15 38.48 -15.83
CA ASN A 149 -5.55 38.10 -15.62
C ASN A 149 -5.99 38.09 -14.15
N ALA A 150 -5.09 38.43 -13.22
CA ALA A 150 -5.33 38.54 -11.79
C ALA A 150 -5.14 40.00 -11.34
N LYS A 151 -5.81 40.38 -10.26
CA LYS A 151 -5.61 41.66 -9.58
C LYS A 151 -5.43 41.42 -8.11
N PHE A 152 -4.35 41.94 -7.55
CA PHE A 152 -4.10 41.88 -6.12
C PHE A 152 -4.55 43.18 -5.45
N TYR A 153 -5.22 43.04 -4.32
CA TYR A 153 -5.57 44.14 -3.44
C TYR A 153 -5.09 43.77 -2.03
N ILE A 154 -4.38 44.68 -1.37
CA ILE A 154 -4.05 44.54 0.04
C ILE A 154 -5.00 45.44 0.82
N VAL A 155 -5.84 44.86 1.66
CA VAL A 155 -6.98 45.57 2.27
C VAL A 155 -7.06 45.39 3.79
N ASP A 156 -7.75 46.32 4.44
CA ASP A 156 -8.14 46.18 5.84
C ASP A 156 -9.39 45.28 6.01
N ALA A 157 -9.84 45.11 7.26
CA ALA A 157 -11.01 44.29 7.60
C ALA A 157 -12.34 44.79 6.97
N HIS A 158 -12.37 46.00 6.42
CA HIS A 158 -13.52 46.62 5.78
C HIS A 158 -13.37 46.69 4.25
N LEU A 159 -12.39 45.98 3.68
CA LEU A 159 -12.04 46.01 2.25
C LEU A 159 -11.56 47.39 1.75
N ASN A 160 -11.02 48.25 2.62
CA ASN A 160 -10.35 49.46 2.17
C ASN A 160 -8.88 49.15 1.82
N PRO A 161 -8.35 49.65 0.69
CA PRO A 161 -6.94 49.47 0.34
C PRO A 161 -6.03 50.10 1.39
N VAL A 162 -4.96 49.39 1.77
CA VAL A 162 -3.94 49.91 2.68
C VAL A 162 -2.74 50.49 1.89
N PRO A 163 -2.01 51.49 2.45
CA PRO A 163 -0.83 52.05 1.81
C PRO A 163 0.32 51.05 1.61
N VAL A 164 1.28 51.41 0.75
CA VAL A 164 2.53 50.64 0.55
C VAL A 164 3.25 50.43 1.89
N GLY A 165 3.74 49.21 2.11
CA GLY A 165 4.43 48.79 3.33
C GLY A 165 3.50 48.44 4.51
N VAL A 166 2.21 48.75 4.44
CA VAL A 166 1.24 48.43 5.49
C VAL A 166 0.68 47.02 5.29
N LEU A 167 0.58 46.27 6.40
CA LEU A 167 0.03 44.92 6.40
C LEU A 167 -1.49 44.94 6.22
N GLY A 168 -1.99 44.07 5.35
CA GLY A 168 -3.42 43.83 5.16
C GLY A 168 -3.68 42.45 4.58
N GLU A 169 -4.96 42.10 4.43
CA GLU A 169 -5.38 40.89 3.77
C GLU A 169 -5.13 40.99 2.26
N LEU A 170 -4.49 39.97 1.69
CA LEU A 170 -4.42 39.78 0.25
C LEU A 170 -5.78 39.29 -0.25
N VAL A 171 -6.34 40.02 -1.19
CA VAL A 171 -7.61 39.69 -1.85
C VAL A 171 -7.37 39.69 -3.35
N ILE A 172 -7.87 38.65 -4.02
CA ILE A 172 -7.63 38.41 -5.44
C ILE A 172 -8.91 38.67 -6.23
N GLY A 173 -8.83 39.57 -7.21
CA GLY A 173 -9.86 39.79 -8.22
C GLY A 173 -9.41 39.37 -9.61
N GLY A 174 -10.29 39.55 -10.59
CA GLY A 174 -10.03 39.22 -11.99
C GLY A 174 -10.69 37.92 -12.46
N ILE A 175 -10.38 37.52 -13.69
CA ILE A 175 -11.09 36.41 -14.36
C ILE A 175 -10.70 35.03 -13.83
N GLY A 176 -9.59 34.93 -13.09
CA GLY A 176 -9.14 33.69 -12.46
C GLY A 176 -9.96 33.29 -11.22
N VAL A 177 -10.77 34.20 -10.66
CA VAL A 177 -11.59 33.91 -9.48
C VAL A 177 -12.67 32.88 -9.83
N ALA A 178 -12.66 31.76 -9.09
CA ALA A 178 -13.52 30.62 -9.33
C ALA A 178 -15.01 30.93 -9.07
N ARG A 179 -15.87 30.00 -9.50
CA ARG A 179 -17.32 30.08 -9.23
C ARG A 179 -17.61 30.05 -7.72
N GLY A 180 -16.89 29.23 -6.97
CA GLY A 180 -17.12 28.98 -5.54
C GLY A 180 -16.84 27.54 -5.17
N TYR A 181 -17.17 27.19 -3.93
CA TYR A 181 -17.07 25.82 -3.40
C TYR A 181 -18.31 25.00 -3.77
N LEU A 182 -18.08 23.79 -4.29
CA LEU A 182 -19.16 22.86 -4.61
C LEU A 182 -19.95 22.50 -3.34
N ASN A 183 -21.28 22.60 -3.41
CA ASN A 183 -22.20 22.28 -2.31
C ASN A 183 -21.98 23.06 -1.00
N ARG A 184 -21.23 24.18 -1.03
CA ARG A 184 -20.98 25.04 0.14
C ARG A 184 -21.28 26.49 -0.19
N ALA A 185 -22.56 26.80 -0.37
CA ALA A 185 -23.03 28.14 -0.75
C ALA A 185 -22.69 29.22 0.31
N GLU A 186 -22.80 28.88 1.59
CA GLU A 186 -22.50 29.81 2.69
C GLU A 186 -21.01 30.20 2.73
N LEU A 187 -20.12 29.20 2.69
CA LEU A 187 -18.67 29.45 2.61
C LEU A 187 -18.28 30.19 1.33
N THR A 188 -18.97 29.90 0.22
CA THR A 188 -18.77 30.63 -1.04
C THR A 188 -19.14 32.10 -0.89
N ALA A 189 -20.28 32.41 -0.26
CA ALA A 189 -20.68 33.80 -0.02
C ALA A 189 -19.74 34.53 0.96
N GLU A 190 -19.18 33.80 1.94
CA GLU A 190 -18.20 34.35 2.89
C GLU A 190 -16.87 34.71 2.22
N LYS A 191 -16.31 33.80 1.41
CA LYS A 191 -14.97 33.97 0.83
C LYS A 191 -14.96 34.69 -0.51
N PHE A 192 -16.02 34.59 -1.29
CA PHE A 192 -16.11 35.19 -2.63
C PHE A 192 -17.10 36.36 -2.63
N VAL A 193 -16.60 37.55 -2.32
CA VAL A 193 -17.38 38.77 -2.06
C VAL A 193 -17.42 39.68 -3.29
N ASP A 194 -18.38 40.61 -3.31
CA ASP A 194 -18.46 41.62 -4.37
C ASP A 194 -17.31 42.63 -4.26
N SER A 195 -16.71 42.99 -5.41
CA SER A 195 -15.62 43.96 -5.48
C SER A 195 -16.13 45.38 -5.25
N PRO A 196 -15.62 46.12 -4.25
CA PRO A 196 -15.86 47.56 -4.16
C PRO A 196 -15.01 48.37 -5.16
N PHE A 197 -14.05 47.72 -5.85
CA PHE A 197 -13.08 48.38 -6.74
C PHE A 197 -13.55 48.40 -8.20
N VAL A 198 -14.19 47.32 -8.65
CA VAL A 198 -14.66 47.16 -10.03
C VAL A 198 -16.07 46.60 -10.03
N ALA A 199 -17.00 47.34 -10.63
CA ALA A 199 -18.40 46.95 -10.67
C ALA A 199 -18.58 45.60 -11.39
N GLY A 200 -19.24 44.64 -10.72
CA GLY A 200 -19.51 43.30 -11.24
C GLY A 200 -18.34 42.32 -11.16
N GLU A 201 -17.19 42.72 -10.60
CA GLU A 201 -16.09 41.81 -10.29
C GLU A 201 -16.35 41.11 -8.94
N ARG A 202 -15.99 39.82 -8.85
CA ARG A 202 -15.93 39.09 -7.58
C ARG A 202 -14.49 39.03 -7.08
N LEU A 203 -14.33 39.14 -5.78
CA LEU A 203 -13.07 39.04 -5.07
C LEU A 203 -13.03 37.75 -4.26
N TYR A 204 -11.91 37.06 -4.25
CA TYR A 204 -11.62 35.97 -3.33
C TYR A 204 -10.74 36.46 -2.18
N ARG A 205 -11.23 36.31 -0.95
CA ARG A 205 -10.52 36.59 0.30
C ARG A 205 -9.60 35.44 0.65
N THR A 206 -8.29 35.60 0.48
CA THR A 206 -7.35 34.47 0.60
C THR A 206 -7.06 34.07 2.04
N GLY A 207 -7.31 34.99 2.99
CA GLY A 207 -6.88 34.86 4.38
C GLY A 207 -5.37 35.00 4.57
N ASP A 208 -4.62 35.45 3.55
CA ASP A 208 -3.18 35.68 3.64
C ASP A 208 -2.88 37.13 4.04
N LEU A 209 -1.94 37.31 4.97
CA LEU A 209 -1.41 38.60 5.37
C LEU A 209 -0.24 38.96 4.47
N ALA A 210 -0.33 40.11 3.82
CA ALA A 210 0.69 40.59 2.90
C ALA A 210 0.83 42.11 2.95
N ARG A 211 1.83 42.63 2.25
CA ARG A 211 2.01 44.08 2.02
C ARG A 211 2.58 44.35 0.64
N TRP A 212 2.24 45.52 0.11
CA TRP A 212 2.93 46.07 -1.05
C TRP A 212 4.36 46.50 -0.69
N MET A 213 5.29 46.19 -1.58
CA MET A 213 6.64 46.72 -1.60
C MET A 213 6.69 47.99 -2.48
N GLU A 214 7.76 48.78 -2.38
CA GLU A 214 7.92 50.03 -3.14
C GLU A 214 8.08 49.82 -4.65
N ASP A 215 8.41 48.61 -5.08
CA ASP A 215 8.68 48.19 -6.45
C ASP A 215 7.50 47.43 -7.11
N ASP A 216 6.31 47.57 -6.52
CA ASP A 216 5.06 46.90 -6.88
C ASP A 216 5.06 45.37 -6.70
N ASN A 217 6.08 44.77 -6.05
CA ASN A 217 6.01 43.38 -5.62
C ASN A 217 5.16 43.25 -4.34
N VAL A 218 4.62 42.05 -4.11
CA VAL A 218 3.92 41.72 -2.87
C VAL A 218 4.78 40.81 -2.00
N ASP A 219 4.96 41.24 -0.74
CA ASP A 219 5.63 40.50 0.31
C ASP A 219 4.58 39.73 1.12
N PHE A 220 4.70 38.40 1.10
CA PHE A 220 3.82 37.50 1.86
C PHE A 220 4.37 37.30 3.27
N ILE A 221 3.54 37.56 4.28
CA ILE A 221 3.96 37.55 5.68
C ILE A 221 3.49 36.29 6.40
N GLY A 222 2.31 35.77 6.04
CA GLY A 222 1.72 34.61 6.70
C GLY A 222 0.22 34.57 6.50
N ARG A 223 -0.51 33.86 7.37
CA ARG A 223 -1.97 33.79 7.34
C ARG A 223 -2.60 34.66 8.44
N ILE A 224 -3.78 35.19 8.14
CA ILE A 224 -4.62 35.99 9.06
C ILE A 224 -5.50 35.07 9.89
N ASP A 225 -5.94 33.95 9.30
CA ASP A 225 -6.64 32.88 10.00
C ASP A 225 -5.65 31.90 10.64
N ASN A 226 -6.15 31.05 11.53
CA ASN A 226 -5.33 30.06 12.23
C ASN A 226 -5.00 28.84 11.33
N GLN A 227 -4.99 29.01 10.01
CA GLN A 227 -4.57 27.96 9.09
C GLN A 227 -3.05 27.90 9.05
N ALA A 228 -2.50 26.74 9.38
CA ALA A 228 -1.07 26.47 9.36
C ALA A 228 -0.72 25.70 8.09
N LYS A 229 0.28 26.16 7.32
CA LYS A 229 0.99 25.27 6.39
C LYS A 229 2.13 24.61 7.17
N ILE A 230 2.00 23.32 7.45
CA ILE A 230 3.01 22.51 8.13
C ILE A 230 3.34 21.32 7.25
N ARG A 231 4.62 21.20 6.86
CA ARG A 231 5.14 20.06 6.09
C ARG A 231 4.35 19.78 4.79
N GLY A 232 3.91 20.84 4.10
CA GLY A 232 3.13 20.76 2.85
C GLY A 232 1.61 20.58 3.04
N TYR A 233 1.12 20.44 4.28
CA TYR A 233 -0.31 20.29 4.59
C TYR A 233 -0.90 21.59 5.11
N ARG A 234 -2.10 21.93 4.64
CA ARG A 234 -2.91 23.03 5.17
C ARG A 234 -3.75 22.47 6.31
N ILE A 235 -3.48 22.93 7.53
CA ILE A 235 -4.10 22.45 8.77
C ILE A 235 -4.92 23.56 9.40
N GLU A 236 -6.18 23.28 9.72
CA GLU A 236 -7.03 24.14 10.54
C GLU A 236 -6.73 23.86 12.02
N THR A 237 -6.05 24.75 12.75
CA THR A 237 -5.77 24.46 14.17
C THR A 237 -7.05 24.33 15.02
N GLY A 238 -8.14 24.96 14.59
CA GLY A 238 -9.46 24.83 15.22
C GLY A 238 -10.05 23.41 15.16
N GLU A 239 -9.69 22.61 14.16
CA GLU A 239 -10.07 21.20 14.07
C GLU A 239 -9.39 20.37 15.17
N VAL A 240 -8.10 20.64 15.40
CA VAL A 240 -7.32 20.02 16.48
C VAL A 240 -7.82 20.49 17.85
N GLU A 241 -8.15 21.78 18.00
CA GLU A 241 -8.76 22.34 19.22
C GLU A 241 -10.09 21.64 19.54
N ALA A 242 -10.98 21.49 18.56
CA ALA A 242 -12.27 20.84 18.74
C ALA A 242 -12.11 19.38 19.16
N LYS A 243 -11.12 18.67 18.60
CA LYS A 243 -10.85 17.29 18.97
C LYS A 243 -10.29 17.17 20.39
N LEU A 244 -9.37 18.03 20.79
CA LEU A 244 -8.86 18.09 22.17
C LEU A 244 -10.00 18.34 23.18
N LEU A 245 -10.94 19.23 22.85
CA LEU A 245 -12.11 19.50 23.68
C LEU A 245 -13.13 18.35 23.74
N SER A 246 -13.08 17.39 22.81
CA SER A 246 -13.94 16.21 22.83
C SER A 246 -13.45 15.10 23.77
N VAL A 247 -12.23 15.23 24.31
CA VAL A 247 -11.66 14.25 25.24
C VAL A 247 -12.19 14.52 26.65
N ASP A 248 -12.80 13.49 27.25
CA ASP A 248 -13.29 13.56 28.64
C ASP A 248 -12.16 13.98 29.59
N GLY A 249 -12.37 15.08 30.31
CA GLY A 249 -11.40 15.65 31.24
C GLY A 249 -10.69 16.92 30.75
N VAL A 250 -10.75 17.27 29.45
CA VAL A 250 -10.24 18.55 28.92
C VAL A 250 -11.32 19.63 28.98
N LYS A 251 -11.01 20.77 29.59
CA LYS A 251 -11.95 21.88 29.79
C LYS A 251 -11.79 23.04 28.79
N GLU A 252 -10.54 23.39 28.50
CA GLU A 252 -10.18 24.43 27.55
C GLU A 252 -8.99 23.92 26.74
N ALA A 253 -8.95 24.20 25.43
CA ALA A 253 -7.83 23.87 24.57
C ALA A 253 -7.61 24.98 23.53
N VAL A 254 -6.35 25.28 23.24
CA VAL A 254 -5.96 26.18 22.16
C VAL A 254 -4.71 25.61 21.47
N VAL A 255 -4.70 25.62 20.14
CA VAL A 255 -3.61 25.08 19.33
C VAL A 255 -3.01 26.21 18.53
N VAL A 256 -1.71 26.40 18.69
CA VAL A 256 -0.94 27.44 18.00
C VAL A 256 0.25 26.84 17.30
N VAL A 257 0.64 27.45 16.20
CA VAL A 257 1.90 27.13 15.52
C VAL A 257 3.00 27.94 16.17
N ARG A 258 4.10 27.29 16.53
CA ARG A 258 5.34 27.98 16.91
C ARG A 258 6.47 27.58 16.00
N GLU A 259 7.33 28.56 15.73
CA GLU A 259 8.60 28.34 15.05
C GLU A 259 9.69 28.07 16.10
N ASP A 260 10.52 27.07 15.86
CA ASP A 260 11.73 26.83 16.65
C ASP A 260 12.86 27.80 16.23
N GLN A 261 14.06 27.64 16.83
CA GLN A 261 15.20 28.51 16.54
C GLN A 261 15.76 28.34 15.10
N GLU A 262 15.36 27.27 14.40
CA GLU A 262 15.75 26.96 13.02
C GLU A 262 14.65 27.34 12.01
N GLY A 263 13.53 27.91 12.48
CA GLY A 263 12.40 28.34 11.65
C GLY A 263 11.43 27.22 11.27
N GLN A 264 11.54 26.04 11.88
CA GLN A 264 10.59 24.95 11.65
C GLN A 264 9.30 25.18 12.44
N LYS A 265 8.16 25.02 11.75
CA LYS A 265 6.83 25.17 12.34
C LYS A 265 6.39 23.87 13.01
N ALA A 266 6.06 23.95 14.30
CA ALA A 266 5.48 22.87 15.09
C ALA A 266 4.11 23.27 15.66
N LEU A 267 3.20 22.31 15.77
CA LEU A 267 1.92 22.49 16.46
C LEU A 267 2.12 22.36 17.97
N CYS A 268 1.66 23.34 18.73
CA CYS A 268 1.65 23.34 20.19
C CYS A 268 0.21 23.42 20.70
N ALA A 269 -0.23 22.39 21.42
CA ALA A 269 -1.50 22.38 22.13
C ALA A 269 -1.31 22.87 23.57
N TYR A 270 -2.13 23.81 23.99
CA TYR A 270 -2.23 24.28 25.37
C TYR A 270 -3.62 23.95 25.89
N TYR A 271 -3.71 23.35 27.07
CA TYR A 271 -4.97 22.84 27.56
C TYR A 271 -5.06 22.89 29.09
N THR A 272 -6.27 22.82 29.62
CA THR A 272 -6.57 22.74 31.05
C THR A 272 -7.39 21.47 31.33
N VAL A 273 -7.11 20.75 32.42
CA VAL A 273 -7.81 19.50 32.77
C VAL A 273 -8.50 19.58 34.13
N GLU A 274 -9.58 18.81 34.33
CA GLU A 274 -10.27 18.67 35.63
C GLU A 274 -9.80 17.44 36.42
N ASP A 275 -9.34 16.38 35.73
CA ASP A 275 -8.81 15.13 36.28
C ASP A 275 -7.34 14.91 35.85
N VAL A 276 -6.64 13.93 36.45
CA VAL A 276 -5.25 13.59 36.10
C VAL A 276 -5.20 12.95 34.71
N LEU A 277 -5.03 13.76 33.67
CA LEU A 277 -4.90 13.35 32.28
C LEU A 277 -3.51 13.74 31.76
N SER A 278 -2.71 12.74 31.39
CA SER A 278 -1.34 13.02 30.93
C SER A 278 -1.31 13.48 29.47
N ALA A 279 -0.26 14.23 29.10
CA ALA A 279 -0.01 14.61 27.71
C ALA A 279 0.11 13.40 26.76
N ALA A 280 0.60 12.26 27.26
CA ALA A 280 0.73 11.02 26.49
C ALA A 280 -0.65 10.40 26.21
N ASP A 281 -1.56 10.42 27.18
CA ASP A 281 -2.94 9.94 27.01
C ASP A 281 -3.68 10.79 25.98
N LEU A 282 -3.56 12.12 26.09
CA LEU A 282 -4.12 13.05 25.11
C LEU A 282 -3.59 12.82 23.70
N LYS A 283 -2.27 12.68 23.56
CA LYS A 283 -1.63 12.38 22.27
C LYS A 283 -2.13 11.05 21.69
N SER A 284 -2.22 10.00 22.51
CA SER A 284 -2.72 8.68 22.09
C SER A 284 -4.17 8.74 21.59
N ILE A 285 -5.05 9.39 22.36
CA ILE A 285 -6.49 9.50 22.05
C ILE A 285 -6.73 10.31 20.77
N ILE A 286 -6.01 11.42 20.56
CA ILE A 286 -6.22 12.19 19.32
C ILE A 286 -5.50 11.56 18.12
N SER A 287 -4.47 10.72 18.34
CA SER A 287 -3.73 10.04 17.26
C SER A 287 -4.50 8.89 16.62
N SER A 288 -5.53 8.35 17.28
CA SER A 288 -6.43 7.36 16.68
C SER A 288 -7.48 7.97 15.75
N GLU A 289 -7.70 9.29 15.83
CA GLU A 289 -8.78 9.97 15.10
C GLU A 289 -8.30 11.09 14.15
N LEU A 290 -7.12 11.67 14.39
CA LEU A 290 -6.52 12.68 13.52
C LEU A 290 -5.31 12.10 12.76
N PRO A 291 -5.09 12.52 11.50
CA PRO A 291 -3.88 12.18 10.77
C PRO A 291 -2.61 12.66 11.50
N GLY A 292 -1.52 11.89 11.39
CA GLY A 292 -0.26 12.16 12.11
C GLY A 292 0.32 13.58 11.96
N TYR A 293 0.06 14.27 10.85
CA TYR A 293 0.51 15.65 10.62
C TYR A 293 -0.30 16.71 11.39
N MET A 294 -1.49 16.37 11.88
CA MET A 294 -2.33 17.23 12.71
C MET A 294 -2.07 17.07 14.21
N ILE A 295 -1.26 16.07 14.60
CA ILE A 295 -0.94 15.80 16.00
C ILE A 295 0.06 16.85 16.50
N PRO A 296 -0.26 17.60 17.58
CA PRO A 296 0.66 18.55 18.18
C PRO A 296 1.97 17.89 18.60
N SER A 297 3.10 18.55 18.29
CA SER A 297 4.43 18.15 18.76
C SER A 297 4.61 18.47 20.25
N TYR A 298 3.86 19.45 20.76
CA TYR A 298 3.93 19.87 22.16
C TYR A 298 2.54 19.92 22.79
N PHE A 299 2.46 19.43 24.02
CA PHE A 299 1.28 19.47 24.88
C PHE A 299 1.66 20.19 26.16
N VAL A 300 1.03 21.33 26.44
CA VAL A 300 1.35 22.20 27.58
C VAL A 300 0.10 22.37 28.44
N GLU A 301 0.09 21.69 29.58
CA GLU A 301 -0.94 21.88 30.58
C GLU A 301 -0.78 23.23 31.29
N LEU A 302 -1.89 23.96 31.45
CA LEU A 302 -1.95 25.22 32.19
C LEU A 302 -3.05 25.12 33.25
N GLU A 303 -2.85 25.80 34.39
CA GLU A 303 -3.92 25.95 35.40
C GLU A 303 -5.10 26.77 34.85
N GLN A 304 -4.83 27.73 33.97
CA GLN A 304 -5.83 28.53 33.27
C GLN A 304 -5.25 29.11 31.97
N LEU A 305 -6.05 29.19 30.90
CA LEU A 305 -5.63 29.90 29.69
C LEU A 305 -5.55 31.42 29.94
N PRO A 306 -4.47 32.10 29.50
CA PRO A 306 -4.35 33.55 29.66
C PRO A 306 -5.45 34.25 28.86
N LEU A 307 -6.09 35.26 29.47
CA LEU A 307 -7.15 36.05 28.84
C LEU A 307 -6.71 37.50 28.66
N THR A 308 -7.16 38.10 27.55
CA THR A 308 -7.11 39.54 27.31
C THR A 308 -8.05 40.30 28.26
N PRO A 309 -7.89 41.62 28.45
CA PRO A 309 -8.81 42.44 29.26
C PRO A 309 -10.29 42.38 28.84
N ASN A 310 -10.57 41.92 27.61
CA ASN A 310 -11.92 41.74 27.06
C ASN A 310 -12.47 40.31 27.22
N GLY A 311 -11.79 39.44 27.98
CA GLY A 311 -12.25 38.07 28.28
C GLY A 311 -12.04 37.05 27.16
N LYS A 312 -11.26 37.36 26.12
CA LYS A 312 -10.86 36.41 25.05
C LYS A 312 -9.48 35.80 25.34
N ILE A 313 -9.22 34.57 24.90
CA ILE A 313 -7.91 33.91 25.03
C ILE A 313 -6.79 34.75 24.39
N ASP A 314 -5.76 35.07 25.18
CA ASP A 314 -4.56 35.79 24.75
C ASP A 314 -3.48 34.81 24.28
N ARG A 315 -3.55 34.45 22.99
CA ARG A 315 -2.59 33.53 22.35
C ARG A 315 -1.13 34.03 22.40
N LYS A 316 -0.90 35.34 22.53
CA LYS A 316 0.45 35.91 22.61
C LYS A 316 1.05 35.75 24.02
N ALA A 317 0.22 35.66 25.04
CA ALA A 317 0.62 35.45 26.42
C ALA A 317 0.84 33.96 26.79
N LEU A 318 0.55 33.03 25.87
CA LEU A 318 0.84 31.61 26.08
C LEU A 318 2.34 31.39 26.27
N PRO A 319 2.76 30.62 27.30
CA PRO A 319 4.17 30.38 27.56
C PRO A 319 4.81 29.63 26.40
N ALA A 320 6.10 29.88 26.13
CA ALA A 320 6.84 29.00 25.23
C ALA A 320 6.87 27.58 25.83
N PRO A 321 6.66 26.52 25.01
CA PRO A 321 6.72 25.15 25.52
C PRO A 321 8.11 24.92 26.13
N LYS A 322 8.14 24.66 27.44
CA LYS A 322 9.34 24.23 28.15
C LYS A 322 9.31 22.71 28.19
N GLY A 323 9.92 22.08 27.21
CA GLY A 323 9.90 20.62 27.10
C GLY A 323 9.90 20.22 25.64
N GLY A 324 11.08 19.86 25.16
CA GLY A 324 11.33 19.35 23.82
C GLY A 324 12.72 18.75 23.70
N GLY A 325 13.65 19.13 24.59
CA GLY A 325 14.73 18.24 24.97
C GLY A 325 14.28 17.42 26.16
N HIS A 326 14.14 16.11 26.00
CA HIS A 326 14.42 15.23 27.12
C HIS A 326 15.81 15.58 27.66
N GLU A 327 16.04 15.39 28.96
CA GLU A 327 17.40 15.45 29.49
C GLU A 327 18.24 14.49 28.63
N TYR A 328 19.29 14.99 27.95
CA TYR A 328 20.03 14.18 26.99
C TYR A 328 20.48 12.88 27.66
N VAL A 329 19.85 11.76 27.26
CA VAL A 329 20.23 10.43 27.71
C VAL A 329 21.15 9.86 26.65
N ALA A 330 22.43 9.73 26.96
CA ALA A 330 23.40 9.18 26.04
C ALA A 330 23.07 7.72 25.68
N PRO A 331 23.34 7.28 24.44
CA PRO A 331 23.28 5.87 24.04
C PRO A 331 24.05 4.95 24.99
N ARG A 332 23.36 3.91 25.47
CA ARG A 332 23.81 2.95 26.48
C ARG A 332 24.33 1.67 25.83
N THR A 333 23.75 1.25 24.70
CA THR A 333 24.14 0.04 23.95
C THR A 333 24.83 0.37 22.62
N GLU A 334 25.55 -0.60 22.03
CA GLU A 334 26.18 -0.44 20.73
C GLU A 334 25.14 -0.21 19.62
N LEU A 335 23.97 -0.84 19.72
CA LEU A 335 22.85 -0.67 18.80
C LEU A 335 22.26 0.75 18.91
N GLU A 336 22.02 1.24 20.13
CA GLU A 336 21.58 2.62 20.36
C GLU A 336 22.59 3.65 19.82
N GLN A 337 23.90 3.38 19.94
CA GLN A 337 24.94 4.27 19.41
C GLN A 337 24.90 4.36 17.88
N LYS A 338 24.75 3.22 17.21
CA LYS A 338 24.66 3.19 15.74
C LYS A 338 23.35 3.81 15.25
N LEU A 339 22.22 3.53 15.92
CA LEU A 339 20.92 4.14 15.58
C LEU A 339 20.94 5.65 15.77
N ALA A 340 21.49 6.15 16.88
CA ALA A 340 21.64 7.58 17.11
C ALA A 340 22.51 8.24 16.02
N ALA A 341 23.60 7.59 15.58
CA ALA A 341 24.43 8.09 14.48
C ALA A 341 23.67 8.14 13.14
N ILE A 342 22.94 7.07 12.79
CA ILE A 342 22.10 7.02 11.58
C ILE A 342 21.04 8.11 11.64
N TRP A 343 20.41 8.34 12.79
CA TRP A 343 19.44 9.41 12.98
C TRP A 343 20.05 10.80 12.78
N GLN A 344 21.25 11.07 13.31
CA GLN A 344 21.93 12.34 13.09
C GLN A 344 22.20 12.60 11.60
N GLU A 345 22.59 11.55 10.85
CA GLU A 345 22.80 11.65 9.41
C GLU A 345 21.49 11.87 8.64
N VAL A 346 20.44 11.12 8.98
CA VAL A 346 19.13 11.21 8.32
C VAL A 346 18.42 12.53 8.62
N LEU A 347 18.54 13.02 9.85
CA LEU A 347 17.93 14.26 10.30
C LEU A 347 18.78 15.50 9.95
N VAL A 348 20.04 15.29 9.55
CA VAL A 348 21.03 16.31 9.20
C VAL A 348 21.25 17.28 10.35
N ARG A 349 21.65 16.75 11.51
CA ARG A 349 21.82 17.55 12.75
C ARG A 349 23.23 17.45 13.32
N GLU A 350 23.75 18.57 13.78
CA GLU A 350 25.06 18.66 14.47
C GLU A 350 24.96 18.30 15.96
N GLN A 351 23.78 18.45 16.58
CA GLN A 351 23.59 18.07 18.00
C GLN A 351 23.43 16.55 18.16
N LEU A 352 23.89 16.03 19.30
CA LEU A 352 23.76 14.62 19.66
C LEU A 352 22.29 14.22 19.86
N VAL A 353 21.90 13.06 19.34
CA VAL A 353 20.57 12.45 19.53
C VAL A 353 20.63 11.59 20.81
N GLY A 354 19.79 11.91 21.78
CA GLY A 354 19.58 11.11 22.99
C GLY A 354 18.66 9.93 22.73
N VAL A 355 18.77 8.87 23.54
CA VAL A 355 18.02 7.63 23.28
C VAL A 355 16.51 7.78 23.43
N THR A 356 16.08 8.73 24.26
CA THR A 356 14.67 9.06 24.50
C THR A 356 14.15 10.14 23.55
N ASP A 357 14.99 10.66 22.65
CA ASP A 357 14.54 11.68 21.70
C ASP A 357 13.64 11.06 20.65
N ASN A 358 12.53 11.75 20.33
CA ASN A 358 11.56 11.27 19.37
C ASN A 358 11.94 11.70 17.94
N PHE A 359 11.96 10.75 17.00
CA PHE A 359 12.36 10.93 15.61
C PHE A 359 11.60 12.07 14.92
N PHE A 360 10.29 12.16 15.15
CA PHE A 360 9.41 13.12 14.48
C PHE A 360 9.45 14.50 15.12
N ASP A 361 9.76 14.57 16.41
CA ASP A 361 9.99 15.81 17.14
C ASP A 361 11.35 16.42 16.74
N LEU A 362 12.33 15.59 16.36
CA LEU A 362 13.63 16.02 15.84
C LEU A 362 13.65 16.34 14.33
N GLY A 363 12.47 16.51 13.70
CA GLY A 363 12.36 16.86 12.28
C GLY A 363 12.36 15.64 11.32
N GLY A 364 12.08 14.44 11.82
CA GLY A 364 11.78 13.26 11.02
C GLY A 364 10.38 13.34 10.38
N HIS A 365 10.25 12.84 9.16
CA HIS A 365 9.00 12.74 8.41
C HIS A 365 9.03 11.46 7.55
N SER A 366 7.92 11.07 6.92
CA SER A 366 7.81 9.79 6.21
C SER A 366 8.95 9.51 5.22
N LEU A 367 9.38 10.50 4.43
CA LEU A 367 10.55 10.34 3.55
C LEU A 367 11.86 10.12 4.31
N ARG A 368 12.12 10.83 5.42
CA ARG A 368 13.27 10.59 6.29
C ARG A 368 13.15 9.26 7.05
N ALA A 369 11.94 8.83 7.39
CA ALA A 369 11.67 7.50 7.96
C ALA A 369 11.99 6.40 6.95
N THR A 370 11.67 6.58 5.67
CA THR A 370 12.07 5.67 4.60
C THR A 370 13.59 5.64 4.42
N THR A 371 14.25 6.80 4.44
CA THR A 371 15.73 6.89 4.41
C THR A 371 16.35 6.23 5.64
N LEU A 372 15.74 6.40 6.81
CA LEU A 372 16.14 5.77 8.06
C LEU A 372 16.07 4.24 7.94
N VAL A 373 14.94 3.69 7.47
CA VAL A 373 14.77 2.25 7.23
C VAL A 373 15.82 1.73 6.24
N SER A 374 16.04 2.44 5.13
CA SER A 374 17.02 2.03 4.12
C SER A 374 18.45 2.03 4.67
N LYS A 375 18.82 3.04 5.47
CA LYS A 375 20.13 3.09 6.14
C LYS A 375 20.27 2.04 7.23
N MET A 376 19.23 1.80 8.03
CA MET A 376 19.21 0.73 9.03
C MET A 376 19.43 -0.63 8.36
N HIS A 377 18.74 -0.90 7.25
CA HIS A 377 18.96 -2.11 6.47
C HIS A 377 20.41 -2.22 5.97
N LYS A 378 20.96 -1.14 5.40
CA LYS A 378 22.31 -1.12 4.82
C LYS A 378 23.43 -1.23 5.87
N GLU A 379 23.30 -0.56 7.00
CA GLU A 379 24.37 -0.39 8.00
C GLU A 379 24.25 -1.35 9.19
N LEU A 380 23.04 -1.82 9.49
CA LEU A 380 22.75 -2.74 10.59
C LEU A 380 22.30 -4.12 10.12
N GLY A 381 21.95 -4.29 8.84
CA GLY A 381 21.48 -5.58 8.31
C GLY A 381 20.08 -5.97 8.79
N ILE A 382 19.32 -5.03 9.37
CA ILE A 382 18.01 -5.28 9.97
C ILE A 382 16.93 -4.66 9.08
N GLU A 383 15.97 -5.48 8.62
CA GLU A 383 14.74 -4.99 7.99
C GLU A 383 13.77 -4.49 9.07
N PHE A 384 13.56 -3.18 9.09
CA PHE A 384 12.63 -2.53 10.02
C PHE A 384 11.47 -1.93 9.22
N PRO A 385 10.24 -2.44 9.34
CA PRO A 385 9.11 -1.94 8.57
C PRO A 385 8.90 -0.44 8.77
N LEU A 386 8.56 0.28 7.69
CA LEU A 386 8.31 1.72 7.78
C LEU A 386 7.21 2.07 8.80
N ARG A 387 6.18 1.23 8.90
CA ARG A 387 5.11 1.37 9.91
C ARG A 387 5.67 1.35 11.33
N ASP A 388 6.69 0.54 11.57
CA ASP A 388 7.25 0.34 12.90
C ASP A 388 8.13 1.53 13.31
N VAL A 389 8.65 2.31 12.36
CA VAL A 389 9.30 3.62 12.64
C VAL A 389 8.32 4.62 13.26
N PHE A 390 7.04 4.56 12.87
CA PHE A 390 6.00 5.39 13.47
C PHE A 390 5.53 4.86 14.83
N HIS A 391 5.60 3.54 15.03
CA HIS A 391 5.17 2.90 16.27
C HIS A 391 6.24 2.96 17.38
N TYR A 392 7.51 2.83 17.01
CA TYR A 392 8.67 2.93 17.89
C TYR A 392 9.45 4.19 17.54
N ALA A 393 9.06 5.31 18.12
CA ALA A 393 9.47 6.62 17.63
C ALA A 393 10.71 7.20 18.33
N THR A 394 11.33 6.49 19.28
CA THR A 394 12.58 6.86 19.96
C THR A 394 13.70 5.86 19.66
N VAL A 395 14.97 6.25 19.83
CA VAL A 395 16.11 5.33 19.65
C VAL A 395 16.07 4.17 20.66
N GLU A 396 15.62 4.41 21.89
CA GLU A 396 15.40 3.37 22.93
C GLU A 396 14.29 2.39 22.51
N GLU A 397 13.14 2.88 22.05
CA GLU A 397 12.04 2.02 21.61
C GLU A 397 12.39 1.25 20.34
N MET A 398 13.07 1.90 19.37
CA MET A 398 13.56 1.22 18.16
C MET A 398 14.61 0.19 18.50
N ALA A 399 15.60 0.51 19.35
CA ALA A 399 16.58 -0.46 19.79
C ALA A 399 15.92 -1.64 20.51
N ALA A 400 14.95 -1.40 21.39
CA ALA A 400 14.20 -2.46 22.06
C ALA A 400 13.26 -3.24 21.13
N ALA A 401 12.74 -2.62 20.06
CA ALA A 401 11.92 -3.28 19.05
C ALA A 401 12.79 -4.11 18.10
N MET A 402 13.97 -3.61 17.73
CA MET A 402 14.97 -4.31 16.95
C MET A 402 15.60 -5.45 17.76
N GLU A 403 15.87 -5.24 19.04
CA GLU A 403 16.26 -6.31 19.96
C GLU A 403 15.13 -7.30 20.17
N ARG A 404 13.84 -6.90 20.09
CA ARG A 404 12.70 -7.82 20.07
C ARG A 404 12.54 -8.56 18.75
N LEU A 405 12.90 -7.95 17.63
CA LEU A 405 12.98 -8.58 16.30
C LEU A 405 14.21 -9.53 16.22
N GLU A 406 15.31 -9.20 16.89
CA GLU A 406 16.49 -10.05 17.04
C GLU A 406 16.30 -11.15 18.11
N SER A 407 15.57 -10.87 19.20
CA SER A 407 15.29 -11.83 20.29
C SER A 407 14.06 -12.71 20.03
N ASN A 408 13.15 -12.29 19.13
CA ASN A 408 12.33 -13.20 18.33
C ASN A 408 13.13 -13.65 17.09
N SER A 409 14.34 -14.14 17.35
CA SER A 409 15.17 -14.95 16.46
C SER A 409 14.99 -14.71 14.95
N PHE A 410 15.61 -13.67 14.38
CA PHE A 410 16.08 -13.79 13.00
C PHE A 410 17.36 -14.64 12.96
N THR A 411 17.26 -15.86 13.46
CA THR A 411 18.29 -16.87 13.28
C THR A 411 18.14 -17.32 11.85
N SER A 412 19.07 -16.88 10.99
CA SER A 412 19.12 -17.34 9.61
C SER A 412 18.99 -18.86 9.57
N ILE A 413 18.11 -19.36 8.69
CA ILE A 413 17.82 -20.80 8.62
C ILE A 413 19.14 -21.55 8.34
N PRO A 414 19.60 -22.43 9.23
CA PRO A 414 20.85 -23.14 9.02
C PRO A 414 20.69 -24.14 7.87
N ALA A 415 21.75 -24.34 7.09
CA ALA A 415 21.79 -25.45 6.16
C ALA A 415 21.70 -26.77 6.94
N ALA A 416 20.85 -27.68 6.49
CA ALA A 416 20.68 -28.98 7.11
C ALA A 416 21.96 -29.82 6.98
N GLU A 417 22.24 -30.63 7.99
CA GLU A 417 23.31 -31.63 7.91
C GLU A 417 23.06 -32.57 6.72
N THR A 418 24.13 -32.95 6.01
CA THR A 418 24.02 -33.83 4.86
C THR A 418 23.53 -35.21 5.29
N GLY A 419 22.31 -35.55 4.89
CA GLY A 419 21.67 -36.84 5.09
C GLY A 419 21.12 -37.45 3.80
N GLU A 420 20.78 -38.73 3.85
CA GLU A 420 20.08 -39.43 2.77
C GLU A 420 18.59 -39.03 2.71
N TYR A 421 18.00 -38.72 3.88
CA TYR A 421 16.59 -38.39 4.05
C TYR A 421 16.43 -37.15 4.93
N TYR A 422 15.41 -36.35 4.64
CA TYR A 422 15.05 -35.13 5.38
C TYR A 422 13.56 -35.18 5.76
N PRO A 423 13.14 -34.55 6.87
CA PRO A 423 11.73 -34.51 7.25
C PRO A 423 10.91 -33.71 6.24
N LEU A 424 9.62 -34.04 6.09
CA LEU A 424 8.65 -33.17 5.42
C LEU A 424 8.31 -31.98 6.32
N SER A 425 8.05 -30.82 5.71
CA SER A 425 7.35 -29.73 6.39
C SER A 425 5.91 -30.14 6.73
N SER A 426 5.25 -29.44 7.66
CA SER A 426 3.86 -29.74 8.03
C SER A 426 2.91 -29.71 6.81
N ALA A 427 3.07 -28.71 5.93
CA ALA A 427 2.29 -28.61 4.70
C ALA A 427 2.56 -29.79 3.74
N GLN A 428 3.83 -30.20 3.58
CA GLN A 428 4.17 -31.36 2.76
C GLN A 428 3.58 -32.66 3.33
N LYS A 429 3.59 -32.86 4.66
CA LYS A 429 3.00 -34.04 5.30
C LYS A 429 1.52 -34.20 4.95
N ARG A 430 0.75 -33.11 5.00
CA ARG A 430 -0.67 -33.12 4.61
C ARG A 430 -0.84 -33.49 3.14
N LEU A 431 -0.13 -32.82 2.24
CA LEU A 431 -0.25 -33.09 0.81
C LEU A 431 0.13 -34.53 0.47
N TYR A 432 1.16 -35.07 1.14
CA TYR A 432 1.52 -36.47 1.01
C TYR A 432 0.37 -37.40 1.46
N ILE A 433 -0.26 -37.14 2.62
CA ILE A 433 -1.40 -37.94 3.10
C ILE A 433 -2.59 -37.84 2.15
N LEU A 434 -2.93 -36.64 1.68
CA LEU A 434 -4.07 -36.41 0.79
C LEU A 434 -3.89 -37.08 -0.57
N ASN A 435 -2.66 -37.10 -1.11
CA ASN A 435 -2.36 -37.81 -2.35
C ASN A 435 -2.49 -39.35 -2.22
N GLN A 436 -2.50 -39.89 -1.01
CA GLN A 436 -2.70 -41.33 -0.77
C GLN A 436 -4.19 -41.71 -0.59
N LEU A 437 -5.09 -40.72 -0.56
CA LEU A 437 -6.54 -40.96 -0.50
C LEU A 437 -7.09 -41.23 -1.91
N GLU A 438 -8.08 -42.12 -1.99
CA GLU A 438 -8.74 -42.49 -3.26
C GLU A 438 -9.39 -41.25 -3.91
N GLY A 439 -9.00 -40.94 -5.16
CA GLY A 439 -9.48 -39.78 -5.91
C GLY A 439 -8.70 -38.47 -5.66
N GLY A 440 -7.63 -38.50 -4.87
CA GLY A 440 -6.78 -37.33 -4.58
C GLY A 440 -5.61 -37.10 -5.55
N GLU A 441 -5.39 -38.00 -6.52
CA GLU A 441 -4.13 -38.10 -7.29
C GLU A 441 -3.89 -36.94 -8.27
N LEU A 442 -4.94 -36.18 -8.60
CA LEU A 442 -4.88 -34.99 -9.46
C LEU A 442 -5.22 -33.70 -8.72
N SER A 443 -5.78 -33.80 -7.51
CA SER A 443 -6.43 -32.68 -6.81
C SER A 443 -5.43 -31.60 -6.37
N TYR A 444 -4.15 -31.93 -6.33
CA TYR A 444 -3.04 -31.05 -5.96
C TYR A 444 -2.02 -30.86 -7.08
N ASN A 445 -2.42 -31.10 -8.32
CA ASN A 445 -1.69 -30.57 -9.46
C ASN A 445 -1.92 -29.06 -9.56
N ILE A 446 -0.91 -28.33 -10.02
CA ILE A 446 -0.94 -26.91 -10.36
C ILE A 446 -0.64 -26.82 -11.87
N PRO A 447 -1.65 -27.06 -12.73
CA PRO A 447 -1.48 -26.91 -14.16
C PRO A 447 -1.52 -25.43 -14.56
N GLY A 448 -0.78 -25.07 -15.59
CA GLY A 448 -0.87 -23.76 -16.22
C GLY A 448 -0.60 -23.84 -17.72
N ALA A 449 -1.19 -22.90 -18.45
CA ALA A 449 -1.01 -22.78 -19.89
C ALA A 449 -0.80 -21.32 -20.30
N MET A 450 0.16 -21.10 -21.20
CA MET A 450 0.47 -19.79 -21.75
C MET A 450 0.56 -19.89 -23.28
N LEU A 451 0.08 -18.86 -23.97
CA LEU A 451 0.30 -18.69 -25.39
C LEU A 451 1.70 -18.09 -25.58
N LEU A 452 2.49 -18.71 -26.44
CA LEU A 452 3.87 -18.33 -26.73
C LEU A 452 4.00 -17.98 -28.21
N GLU A 453 4.24 -16.71 -28.51
CA GLU A 453 4.31 -16.17 -29.87
C GLU A 453 5.70 -15.63 -30.20
N GLY A 454 6.26 -16.02 -31.34
CA GLY A 454 7.58 -15.58 -31.82
C GLY A 454 8.54 -16.72 -32.17
N GLN A 455 9.82 -16.37 -32.31
CA GLN A 455 10.87 -17.30 -32.77
C GLN A 455 11.44 -18.07 -31.58
N LEU A 456 10.98 -19.31 -31.39
CA LEU A 456 11.40 -20.15 -30.27
C LEU A 456 12.70 -20.92 -30.57
N ASP A 457 13.75 -20.64 -29.80
CA ASP A 457 14.89 -21.55 -29.66
C ASP A 457 14.53 -22.68 -28.69
N ARG A 458 14.18 -23.86 -29.23
CA ARG A 458 13.75 -25.03 -28.44
C ARG A 458 14.86 -25.59 -27.56
N GLN A 459 16.11 -25.56 -28.02
CA GLN A 459 17.23 -26.10 -27.26
C GLN A 459 17.47 -25.22 -26.02
N ARG A 460 17.54 -23.91 -26.23
CA ARG A 460 17.70 -22.94 -25.13
C ARG A 460 16.54 -22.98 -24.14
N PHE A 461 15.33 -23.22 -24.64
CA PHE A 461 14.11 -23.37 -23.83
C PHE A 461 14.20 -24.56 -22.89
N GLU A 462 14.58 -25.74 -23.41
CA GLU A 462 14.78 -26.93 -22.58
C GLU A 462 15.97 -26.79 -21.62
N GLU A 463 17.07 -26.17 -22.05
CA GLU A 463 18.23 -25.88 -21.21
C GLU A 463 17.89 -24.95 -20.04
N ALA A 464 17.03 -23.95 -20.24
CA ALA A 464 16.57 -23.06 -19.17
C ALA A 464 15.80 -23.83 -18.08
N PHE A 465 14.85 -24.70 -18.46
CA PHE A 465 14.15 -25.55 -17.48
C PHE A 465 15.07 -26.56 -16.79
N ARG A 466 16.04 -27.14 -17.51
CA ARG A 466 17.08 -27.98 -16.86
C ARG A 466 17.89 -27.19 -15.84
N GLY A 467 18.18 -25.92 -16.13
CA GLY A 467 18.83 -24.99 -15.19
C GLY A 467 18.02 -24.80 -13.92
N LEU A 468 16.70 -24.61 -14.03
CA LEU A 468 15.79 -24.51 -12.88
C LEU A 468 15.78 -25.80 -12.04
N VAL A 469 15.62 -26.96 -12.70
CA VAL A 469 15.61 -28.27 -12.03
C VAL A 469 16.94 -28.54 -11.31
N ALA A 470 18.07 -28.13 -11.88
CA ALA A 470 19.38 -28.27 -11.25
C ALA A 470 19.55 -27.33 -10.03
N ARG A 471 19.07 -26.09 -10.15
CA ARG A 471 19.20 -25.02 -9.15
C ARG A 471 18.34 -25.24 -7.91
N HIS A 472 17.10 -25.68 -8.10
CA HIS A 472 16.12 -25.85 -7.02
C HIS A 472 15.99 -27.32 -6.64
N GLU A 473 16.50 -27.69 -5.46
CA GLU A 473 16.48 -29.07 -4.99
C GLU A 473 15.06 -29.66 -4.93
N THR A 474 14.06 -28.83 -4.61
CA THR A 474 12.65 -29.25 -4.54
C THR A 474 12.15 -29.92 -5.83
N LEU A 475 12.63 -29.46 -7.01
CA LEU A 475 12.22 -29.99 -8.31
C LEU A 475 12.84 -31.36 -8.59
N ARG A 476 13.85 -31.74 -7.83
CA ARG A 476 14.52 -33.05 -7.86
C ARG A 476 14.37 -33.82 -6.54
N THR A 477 13.31 -33.49 -5.79
CA THR A 477 12.94 -34.18 -4.54
C THR A 477 11.82 -35.19 -4.76
N GLY A 478 12.02 -36.42 -4.29
CA GLY A 478 10.97 -37.42 -4.13
C GLY A 478 10.53 -37.56 -2.67
N PHE A 479 9.33 -38.10 -2.46
CA PHE A 479 8.73 -38.33 -1.15
C PHE A 479 8.45 -39.82 -0.96
N GLU A 480 9.04 -40.42 0.07
CA GLU A 480 8.93 -41.86 0.32
C GLU A 480 8.73 -42.21 1.79
N MET A 481 8.33 -43.46 2.05
CA MET A 481 8.04 -43.97 3.37
C MET A 481 9.21 -44.78 3.91
N VAL A 482 9.93 -44.24 4.89
CA VAL A 482 11.08 -44.90 5.51
C VAL A 482 10.77 -45.16 6.98
N ARG A 483 10.75 -46.44 7.36
CA ARG A 483 10.46 -46.89 8.75
C ARG A 483 9.13 -46.38 9.32
N GLY A 484 8.15 -46.12 8.45
CA GLY A 484 6.81 -45.65 8.85
C GLY A 484 6.67 -44.13 8.93
N GLU A 485 7.70 -43.37 8.52
CA GLU A 485 7.64 -41.90 8.42
C GLU A 485 7.83 -41.44 6.97
N ALA A 486 7.02 -40.45 6.55
CA ALA A 486 7.22 -39.79 5.27
C ALA A 486 8.49 -38.93 5.34
N VAL A 487 9.35 -39.05 4.34
CA VAL A 487 10.61 -38.30 4.24
C VAL A 487 10.84 -37.77 2.82
N GLN A 488 11.60 -36.68 2.72
CA GLN A 488 12.12 -36.12 1.48
C GLN A 488 13.44 -36.82 1.13
N ARG A 489 13.62 -37.15 -0.15
CA ARG A 489 14.88 -37.59 -0.73
C ARG A 489 15.25 -36.71 -1.91
N ILE A 490 16.42 -36.09 -1.84
CA ILE A 490 16.92 -35.20 -2.88
C ILE A 490 17.88 -35.97 -3.78
N TYR A 491 17.60 -35.99 -5.09
CA TYR A 491 18.41 -36.70 -6.08
C TYR A 491 19.39 -35.74 -6.73
N GLU A 492 20.68 -36.10 -6.84
CA GLU A 492 21.72 -35.24 -7.46
C GLU A 492 21.30 -34.76 -8.85
N ASP A 493 20.83 -35.68 -9.70
CA ASP A 493 20.32 -35.41 -11.04
C ASP A 493 19.02 -36.18 -11.28
N VAL A 494 18.13 -35.60 -12.09
CA VAL A 494 16.89 -36.24 -12.56
C VAL A 494 16.73 -36.06 -14.06
N ALA A 495 16.13 -37.04 -14.73
CA ALA A 495 15.87 -36.95 -16.16
C ALA A 495 14.72 -35.95 -16.41
N PHE A 496 15.01 -34.90 -17.18
CA PHE A 496 14.03 -33.88 -17.57
C PHE A 496 14.11 -33.59 -19.08
N GLN A 497 12.96 -33.52 -19.72
CA GLN A 497 12.78 -33.17 -21.13
C GLN A 497 11.45 -32.43 -21.32
N VAL A 498 11.40 -31.51 -22.28
CA VAL A 498 10.16 -30.84 -22.67
C VAL A 498 9.38 -31.76 -23.61
N GLU A 499 8.09 -31.94 -23.36
CA GLU A 499 7.22 -32.72 -24.22
C GLU A 499 6.78 -31.89 -25.43
N HIS A 500 7.09 -32.36 -26.63
CA HIS A 500 6.73 -31.65 -27.86
C HIS A 500 5.59 -32.34 -28.59
N VAL A 501 4.57 -31.57 -28.97
CA VAL A 501 3.46 -32.07 -29.78
C VAL A 501 3.07 -31.04 -30.84
N GLN A 502 2.70 -31.49 -32.04
CA GLN A 502 2.11 -30.64 -33.07
C GLN A 502 0.60 -30.85 -33.09
N ILE A 503 -0.16 -29.77 -33.03
CA ILE A 503 -1.62 -29.80 -32.92
C ILE A 503 -2.28 -28.76 -33.81
N SER A 504 -3.55 -28.98 -34.12
CA SER A 504 -4.42 -27.94 -34.68
C SER A 504 -5.11 -27.13 -33.57
N GLU A 505 -5.62 -25.94 -33.92
CA GLU A 505 -6.41 -25.10 -33.00
C GLU A 505 -7.58 -25.86 -32.35
N GLU A 506 -8.27 -26.71 -33.12
CA GLU A 506 -9.40 -27.52 -32.61
C GLU A 506 -8.98 -28.53 -31.54
N GLN A 507 -7.71 -28.95 -31.53
CA GLN A 507 -7.17 -29.92 -30.57
C GLN A 507 -6.62 -29.26 -29.31
N ALA A 508 -6.35 -27.95 -29.34
CA ALA A 508 -5.66 -27.21 -28.28
C ALA A 508 -6.24 -27.45 -26.88
N GLY A 509 -7.53 -27.16 -26.69
CA GLY A 509 -8.18 -27.34 -25.38
C GLY A 509 -8.19 -28.81 -24.91
N GLY A 510 -8.31 -29.77 -25.83
CA GLY A 510 -8.22 -31.19 -25.51
C GLY A 510 -6.82 -31.60 -25.06
N THR A 511 -5.78 -31.10 -25.74
CA THR A 511 -4.37 -31.37 -25.42
C THR A 511 -3.96 -30.77 -24.08
N VAL A 512 -4.35 -29.52 -23.79
CA VAL A 512 -4.07 -28.88 -22.49
C VAL A 512 -4.68 -29.68 -21.33
N ARG A 513 -5.94 -30.14 -21.47
CA ARG A 513 -6.59 -30.98 -20.46
C ARG A 513 -5.92 -32.35 -20.30
N GLN A 514 -5.50 -32.98 -21.40
CA GLN A 514 -4.85 -34.30 -21.38
C GLN A 514 -3.41 -34.26 -20.88
N PHE A 515 -2.78 -33.07 -20.86
CA PHE A 515 -1.43 -32.90 -20.35
C PHE A 515 -1.34 -33.15 -18.84
N VAL A 516 -2.38 -32.74 -18.10
CA VAL A 516 -2.51 -32.91 -16.65
C VAL A 516 -2.75 -34.38 -16.32
N ARG A 517 -1.88 -34.94 -15.47
CA ARG A 517 -1.92 -36.36 -15.09
C ARG A 517 -1.34 -36.57 -13.70
N ALA A 518 -1.63 -37.70 -13.06
CA ALA A 518 -1.21 -37.94 -11.68
C ALA A 518 0.32 -37.98 -11.57
N PHE A 519 0.87 -37.43 -10.48
CA PHE A 519 2.28 -37.57 -10.13
C PHE A 519 2.49 -38.78 -9.22
N ASP A 520 3.57 -39.52 -9.44
CA ASP A 520 4.12 -40.42 -8.42
C ASP A 520 5.10 -39.60 -7.57
N LEU A 521 4.71 -39.31 -6.33
CA LEU A 521 5.50 -38.44 -5.44
C LEU A 521 6.89 -38.99 -5.14
N ALA A 522 7.14 -40.30 -5.32
CA ALA A 522 8.44 -40.90 -5.13
C ALA A 522 9.39 -40.69 -6.33
N MET A 523 8.88 -40.24 -7.48
CA MET A 523 9.59 -40.19 -8.75
C MET A 523 9.73 -38.75 -9.28
N PRO A 524 10.77 -38.00 -8.87
CA PRO A 524 11.02 -36.66 -9.41
C PRO A 524 11.52 -36.69 -10.87
N PRO A 525 11.39 -35.57 -11.62
CA PRO A 525 10.88 -34.28 -11.18
C PRO A 525 9.34 -34.26 -11.06
N LEU A 526 8.84 -33.61 -10.02
CA LEU A 526 7.40 -33.35 -9.84
C LEU A 526 6.94 -32.11 -10.62
N LEU A 527 7.53 -31.94 -11.81
CA LEU A 527 7.30 -30.88 -12.78
C LEU A 527 7.30 -31.51 -14.18
N ARG A 528 6.30 -31.16 -14.99
CA ARG A 528 6.23 -31.47 -16.41
C ARG A 528 6.08 -30.19 -17.19
N VAL A 529 6.76 -30.13 -18.33
CA VAL A 529 6.66 -29.01 -19.26
C VAL A 529 6.38 -29.58 -20.64
N GLY A 530 5.36 -29.03 -21.29
CA GLY A 530 4.91 -29.38 -22.62
C GLY A 530 4.87 -28.16 -23.51
N LEU A 531 5.13 -28.36 -24.79
CA LEU A 531 5.09 -27.34 -25.82
C LEU A 531 4.30 -27.88 -27.01
N ALA A 532 3.10 -27.34 -27.17
CA ALA A 532 2.21 -27.68 -28.27
C ALA A 532 2.35 -26.65 -29.40
N GLU A 533 2.85 -27.05 -30.56
CA GLU A 533 3.02 -26.18 -31.73
C GLU A 533 1.71 -26.08 -32.52
N LEU A 534 1.16 -24.87 -32.62
CA LEU A 534 -0.01 -24.53 -33.44
C LEU A 534 0.43 -24.03 -34.83
N ALA A 535 1.52 -23.25 -34.87
CA ALA A 535 2.17 -22.74 -36.07
C ALA A 535 3.68 -22.56 -35.79
N PRO A 536 4.54 -22.34 -36.81
CA PRO A 536 5.98 -22.22 -36.62
C PRO A 536 6.42 -21.15 -35.61
N ASP A 537 5.61 -20.09 -35.42
CA ASP A 537 5.83 -18.97 -34.52
C ASP A 537 4.75 -18.86 -33.43
N ARG A 538 3.93 -19.91 -33.23
CA ARG A 538 2.83 -19.89 -32.25
C ARG A 538 2.70 -21.24 -31.56
N HIS A 539 2.88 -21.23 -30.25
CA HIS A 539 2.90 -22.41 -29.42
C HIS A 539 2.03 -22.21 -28.17
N ILE A 540 1.57 -23.30 -27.56
CA ILE A 540 1.01 -23.32 -26.22
C ILE A 540 2.06 -23.96 -25.31
N LEU A 541 2.58 -23.18 -24.37
CA LEU A 541 3.38 -23.68 -23.26
C LEU A 541 2.43 -24.24 -22.21
N MET A 542 2.59 -25.50 -21.87
CA MET A 542 1.86 -26.18 -20.80
C MET A 542 2.86 -26.55 -19.71
N PHE A 543 2.51 -26.34 -18.46
CA PHE A 543 3.27 -26.88 -17.34
C PHE A 543 2.31 -27.46 -16.31
N ASP A 544 2.80 -28.45 -15.57
CA ASP A 544 2.06 -29.14 -14.53
C ASP A 544 3.06 -29.47 -13.43
N THR A 545 2.83 -28.96 -12.22
CA THR A 545 3.67 -29.24 -11.04
C THR A 545 2.81 -29.74 -9.90
N HIS A 546 3.36 -30.56 -9.01
CA HIS A 546 2.62 -30.96 -7.81
C HIS A 546 2.75 -29.89 -6.71
N HIS A 547 1.65 -29.60 -6.00
CA HIS A 547 1.60 -28.57 -4.95
C HIS A 547 2.52 -28.87 -3.75
N ILE A 548 3.02 -30.11 -3.62
CA ILE A 548 3.97 -30.51 -2.57
C ILE A 548 5.38 -29.91 -2.76
N VAL A 549 5.72 -29.51 -3.99
CA VAL A 549 7.02 -28.90 -4.33
C VAL A 549 6.90 -27.44 -4.78
N SER A 550 5.68 -26.91 -4.92
CA SER A 550 5.43 -25.57 -5.46
C SER A 550 4.14 -24.96 -4.88
N ASP A 551 4.11 -23.64 -4.80
CA ASP A 551 2.94 -22.83 -4.46
C ASP A 551 2.79 -21.64 -5.43
N GLY A 552 1.82 -20.75 -5.21
CA GLY A 552 1.58 -19.60 -6.09
C GLY A 552 2.83 -18.71 -6.26
N VAL A 553 3.47 -18.32 -5.16
CA VAL A 553 4.71 -17.51 -5.19
C VAL A 553 5.86 -18.26 -5.86
N SER A 554 5.93 -19.59 -5.70
CA SER A 554 6.92 -20.41 -6.40
C SER A 554 6.76 -20.36 -7.92
N MET A 555 5.54 -20.16 -8.43
CA MET A 555 5.32 -20.00 -9.86
C MET A 555 5.94 -18.70 -10.39
N ASP A 556 5.82 -17.61 -9.63
CA ASP A 556 6.43 -16.32 -9.96
C ASP A 556 7.96 -16.44 -10.02
N VAL A 557 8.56 -17.06 -8.98
CA VAL A 557 10.01 -17.33 -8.94
C VAL A 557 10.45 -18.21 -10.11
N MET A 558 9.68 -19.26 -10.42
CA MET A 558 9.97 -20.15 -11.55
C MET A 558 9.95 -19.41 -12.88
N ILE A 559 8.96 -18.54 -13.10
CA ILE A 559 8.82 -17.72 -14.31
C ILE A 559 9.96 -16.70 -14.42
N GLU A 560 10.24 -15.96 -13.34
CA GLU A 560 11.30 -14.95 -13.31
C GLU A 560 12.67 -15.58 -13.63
N GLU A 561 13.03 -16.65 -12.92
CA GLU A 561 14.30 -17.33 -13.15
C GLU A 561 14.35 -18.02 -14.53
N PHE A 562 13.22 -18.54 -15.03
CA PHE A 562 13.12 -19.05 -16.40
C PHE A 562 13.48 -17.96 -17.42
N VAL A 563 12.95 -16.74 -17.27
CA VAL A 563 13.25 -15.60 -18.14
C VAL A 563 14.74 -15.27 -18.13
N HIS A 564 15.37 -15.24 -16.95
CA HIS A 564 16.80 -14.99 -16.82
C HIS A 564 17.66 -16.07 -17.50
N LEU A 565 17.37 -17.34 -17.24
CA LEU A 565 18.09 -18.47 -17.82
C LEU A 565 17.89 -18.55 -19.34
N TYR A 566 16.65 -18.38 -19.81
CA TYR A 566 16.36 -18.29 -21.24
C TYR A 566 17.02 -17.06 -21.88
N SER A 567 17.30 -16.00 -21.13
CA SER A 567 18.07 -14.83 -21.61
C SER A 567 19.58 -15.05 -21.57
N GLY A 568 20.07 -16.20 -21.12
CA GLY A 568 21.49 -16.56 -21.05
C GLY A 568 22.23 -15.94 -19.86
N GLN A 569 21.49 -15.49 -18.84
CA GLN A 569 22.06 -14.93 -17.62
C GLN A 569 22.38 -16.07 -16.63
N SER A 570 23.38 -15.85 -15.77
CA SER A 570 23.71 -16.75 -14.66
C SER A 570 23.02 -16.30 -13.37
N LEU A 571 22.50 -17.25 -12.60
CA LEU A 571 21.85 -17.00 -11.31
C LEU A 571 22.79 -17.34 -10.15
N GLU A 572 22.88 -16.45 -9.15
CA GLU A 572 23.70 -16.65 -7.95
C GLU A 572 23.19 -17.83 -7.11
N PRO A 573 24.04 -18.68 -6.52
CA PRO A 573 23.61 -19.84 -5.73
C PRO A 573 22.67 -19.46 -4.58
N LEU A 574 21.66 -20.29 -4.32
CA LEU A 574 20.76 -20.12 -3.17
C LEU A 574 21.49 -20.44 -1.87
N ARG A 575 21.29 -19.59 -0.84
CA ARG A 575 21.90 -19.76 0.49
C ARG A 575 21.42 -21.03 1.19
N ILE A 576 20.13 -21.33 1.02
CA ILE A 576 19.44 -22.50 1.54
C ILE A 576 18.55 -23.10 0.45
N GLN A 577 18.07 -24.30 0.71
CA GLN A 577 17.12 -25.06 -0.10
C GLN A 577 15.90 -25.42 0.75
N TYR A 578 14.82 -25.88 0.11
CA TYR A 578 13.57 -26.17 0.83
C TYR A 578 13.74 -27.20 1.97
N LYS A 579 14.65 -28.17 1.80
CA LYS A 579 14.97 -29.16 2.85
C LYS A 579 15.47 -28.50 4.15
N ASP A 580 16.21 -27.39 4.04
CA ASP A 580 16.78 -26.67 5.18
C ASP A 580 15.67 -25.99 5.98
N TYR A 581 14.71 -25.38 5.27
CA TYR A 581 13.48 -24.87 5.86
C TYR A 581 12.67 -25.97 6.56
N ALA A 582 12.49 -27.14 5.92
CA ALA A 582 11.75 -28.25 6.51
C ALA A 582 12.41 -28.78 7.80
N VAL A 583 13.74 -28.89 7.83
CA VAL A 583 14.50 -29.26 9.03
C VAL A 583 14.36 -28.20 10.12
N TRP A 584 14.51 -26.92 9.76
CA TRP A 584 14.38 -25.81 10.70
C TRP A 584 12.97 -25.71 11.30
N GLN A 585 11.92 -25.81 10.49
CA GLN A 585 10.52 -25.81 10.94
C GLN A 585 10.25 -26.94 11.96
N GLN A 586 10.89 -28.10 11.79
CA GLN A 586 10.72 -29.25 12.68
C GLN A 586 11.63 -29.23 13.91
N SER A 587 12.47 -28.20 14.07
CA SER A 587 13.35 -28.03 15.23
C SER A 587 12.58 -27.78 16.52
N ASP A 588 13.18 -28.15 17.66
CA ASP A 588 12.55 -27.98 18.99
C ASP A 588 12.30 -26.50 19.32
N GLU A 589 13.18 -25.59 18.85
CA GLU A 589 13.02 -24.15 19.01
C GLU A 589 11.77 -23.64 18.30
N GLN A 590 11.58 -24.04 17.04
CA GLN A 590 10.40 -23.65 16.27
C GLN A 590 9.13 -24.26 16.85
N LYS A 591 9.16 -25.53 17.28
CA LYS A 591 8.02 -26.16 17.97
C LYS A 591 7.61 -25.41 19.24
N LEU A 592 8.58 -24.91 20.02
CA LEU A 592 8.29 -24.09 21.21
C LEU A 592 7.67 -22.73 20.86
N GLN A 593 8.07 -22.11 19.75
CA GLN A 593 7.45 -20.88 19.26
C GLN A 593 6.01 -21.13 18.79
N LEU A 594 5.77 -22.22 18.05
CA LEU A 594 4.45 -22.62 17.59
C LEU A 594 3.48 -22.90 18.74
N ALA A 595 3.95 -23.50 19.83
CA ALA A 595 3.14 -23.76 21.03
C ALA A 595 2.54 -22.48 21.66
N LYS A 596 3.15 -21.31 21.45
CA LYS A 596 2.57 -20.02 21.89
C LYS A 596 1.39 -19.60 21.02
N GLN A 597 1.43 -19.93 19.73
CA GLN A 597 0.35 -19.60 18.78
C GLN A 597 -0.81 -20.59 18.84
N GLU A 598 -0.54 -21.83 19.23
CA GLU A 598 -1.55 -22.88 19.44
C GLU A 598 -2.68 -22.42 20.38
N ALA A 599 -2.35 -21.78 21.49
CA ALA A 599 -3.34 -21.36 22.49
C ALA A 599 -4.41 -20.42 21.91
N TYR A 600 -4.03 -19.52 21.01
CA TYR A 600 -4.95 -18.61 20.32
C TYR A 600 -5.96 -19.39 19.47
N TRP A 601 -5.47 -20.33 18.66
CA TRP A 601 -6.33 -21.10 17.76
C TRP A 601 -7.26 -22.05 18.51
N LEU A 602 -6.78 -22.68 19.59
CA LEU A 602 -7.63 -23.53 20.43
C LEU A 602 -8.74 -22.74 21.15
N ASP A 603 -8.46 -21.49 21.54
CA ASP A 603 -9.48 -20.60 22.11
C ASP A 603 -10.53 -20.20 21.06
N MET A 604 -10.10 -19.81 19.85
CA MET A 604 -10.99 -19.47 18.73
C MET A 604 -11.93 -20.62 18.34
N PHE A 605 -11.41 -21.85 18.36
CA PHE A 605 -12.16 -23.06 18.02
C PHE A 605 -12.73 -23.79 19.24
N SER A 606 -12.84 -23.09 20.38
CA SER A 606 -13.56 -23.61 21.53
C SER A 606 -15.07 -23.75 21.24
N GLY A 607 -15.71 -24.70 21.92
CA GLY A 607 -17.14 -24.99 21.75
C GLY A 607 -17.46 -25.94 20.60
N GLU A 608 -18.69 -25.87 20.09
CA GLU A 608 -19.15 -26.68 18.96
C GLU A 608 -18.62 -26.10 17.64
N LEU A 609 -18.10 -26.95 16.76
CA LEU A 609 -17.60 -26.54 15.46
C LEU A 609 -18.76 -26.39 14.47
N PRO A 610 -18.93 -25.24 13.81
CA PRO A 610 -20.01 -25.06 12.86
C PRO A 610 -19.74 -25.86 11.57
N VAL A 611 -20.78 -26.47 11.02
CA VAL A 611 -20.75 -27.08 9.68
C VAL A 611 -21.62 -26.23 8.77
N LEU A 612 -21.03 -25.67 7.71
CA LEU A 612 -21.75 -24.80 6.79
C LEU A 612 -22.78 -25.62 5.97
N ALA A 613 -24.03 -25.17 6.00
CA ALA A 613 -25.18 -25.79 5.37
C ALA A 613 -25.73 -24.90 4.25
N MET A 614 -24.95 -24.72 3.19
CA MET A 614 -25.40 -24.03 1.98
C MET A 614 -26.50 -24.83 1.26
N PRO A 615 -27.47 -24.15 0.62
CA PRO A 615 -28.46 -24.82 -0.21
C PRO A 615 -27.81 -25.35 -1.50
N THR A 616 -27.71 -26.68 -1.60
CA THR A 616 -27.15 -27.36 -2.78
C THR A 616 -28.26 -27.86 -3.72
N ASP A 617 -27.96 -27.92 -5.02
CA ASP A 617 -28.87 -28.47 -6.04
C ASP A 617 -28.95 -30.01 -5.99
N TYR A 618 -27.83 -30.63 -5.60
CA TYR A 618 -27.66 -32.06 -5.58
C TYR A 618 -27.31 -32.54 -4.16
N PRO A 619 -27.68 -33.78 -3.81
CA PRO A 619 -27.27 -34.36 -2.53
C PRO A 619 -25.76 -34.54 -2.50
N ARG A 620 -25.14 -34.17 -1.37
CA ARG A 620 -23.69 -34.34 -1.19
C ARG A 620 -23.29 -35.81 -1.40
N PRO A 621 -22.28 -36.08 -2.26
CA PRO A 621 -21.82 -37.44 -2.52
C PRO A 621 -21.22 -38.11 -1.27
N ALA A 622 -21.08 -39.44 -1.30
CA ALA A 622 -20.52 -40.22 -0.19
C ALA A 622 -18.99 -40.04 -0.02
N MET A 623 -18.32 -39.59 -1.08
CA MET A 623 -16.93 -39.12 -1.08
C MET A 623 -16.90 -37.79 -1.82
N GLN A 624 -16.03 -36.88 -1.39
CA GLN A 624 -15.87 -35.58 -2.03
C GLN A 624 -15.48 -35.75 -3.51
N SER A 625 -16.13 -34.98 -4.39
CA SER A 625 -15.75 -34.86 -5.81
C SER A 625 -14.94 -33.58 -6.00
N TYR A 626 -13.92 -33.66 -6.84
CA TYR A 626 -13.11 -32.51 -7.24
C TYR A 626 -13.53 -31.96 -8.61
N GLU A 627 -14.58 -32.49 -9.23
CA GLU A 627 -15.13 -31.94 -10.47
C GLU A 627 -15.75 -30.56 -10.20
N GLY A 628 -15.26 -29.55 -10.92
CA GLY A 628 -15.60 -28.16 -10.70
C GLY A 628 -15.93 -27.41 -11.97
N HIS A 629 -16.42 -26.20 -11.79
CA HIS A 629 -16.48 -25.19 -12.83
C HIS A 629 -16.27 -23.82 -12.19
N SER A 630 -15.87 -22.84 -12.98
CA SER A 630 -15.67 -21.48 -12.51
C SER A 630 -16.60 -20.49 -13.23
N LEU A 631 -17.01 -19.46 -12.50
CA LEU A 631 -17.83 -18.37 -13.02
C LEU A 631 -17.16 -17.04 -12.68
N GLN A 632 -16.89 -16.25 -13.71
CA GLN A 632 -16.21 -14.98 -13.58
C GLN A 632 -17.16 -13.81 -13.81
N LEU A 633 -17.08 -12.79 -12.95
CA LEU A 633 -17.79 -11.52 -13.08
C LEU A 633 -16.83 -10.37 -12.80
N CYS A 634 -17.20 -9.16 -13.21
CA CYS A 634 -16.40 -7.96 -12.95
C CYS A 634 -17.23 -6.90 -12.22
N MET A 635 -16.59 -6.25 -11.24
CA MET A 635 -17.04 -5.01 -10.63
C MET A 635 -16.24 -3.85 -11.20
N ASN A 636 -16.92 -2.77 -11.57
CA ASN A 636 -16.27 -1.61 -12.16
C ASN A 636 -15.42 -0.83 -11.15
N ARG A 637 -14.46 -0.07 -11.68
CA ARG A 637 -13.55 0.79 -10.91
C ARG A 637 -14.23 1.74 -9.94
N GLU A 638 -15.37 2.33 -10.29
CA GLU A 638 -16.07 3.27 -9.42
C GLU A 638 -16.51 2.62 -8.10
N LYS A 639 -17.12 1.43 -8.18
CA LYS A 639 -17.55 0.65 -7.02
C LYS A 639 -16.35 0.11 -6.23
N THR A 640 -15.32 -0.37 -6.92
CA THR A 640 -14.06 -0.82 -6.30
C THR A 640 -13.42 0.29 -5.45
N GLU A 641 -13.29 1.50 -6.00
CA GLU A 641 -12.75 2.64 -5.25
C GLU A 641 -13.67 3.07 -4.09
N GLY A 642 -14.98 2.88 -4.23
CA GLY A 642 -15.93 3.01 -3.12
C GLY A 642 -15.62 2.05 -1.97
N LEU A 643 -15.38 0.76 -2.27
CA LEU A 643 -15.07 -0.25 -1.25
C LEU A 643 -13.73 0.04 -0.57
N LYS A 644 -12.73 0.51 -1.32
CA LYS A 644 -11.43 0.94 -0.77
C LYS A 644 -11.57 2.15 0.15
N ARG A 645 -12.40 3.14 -0.20
CA ARG A 645 -12.69 4.28 0.69
C ARG A 645 -13.39 3.82 1.96
N LEU A 646 -14.41 2.97 1.84
CA LEU A 646 -15.10 2.38 2.99
C LEU A 646 -14.13 1.66 3.93
N ALA A 647 -13.20 0.88 3.38
CA ALA A 647 -12.16 0.21 4.14
C ALA A 647 -11.27 1.23 4.88
N ALA A 648 -10.75 2.24 4.16
CA ALA A 648 -9.86 3.26 4.71
C ALA A 648 -10.52 4.10 5.82
N GLU A 649 -11.77 4.53 5.63
CA GLU A 649 -12.55 5.31 6.60
C GLU A 649 -12.81 4.57 7.92
N ASN A 650 -12.76 3.23 7.88
CA ASN A 650 -13.00 2.36 9.04
C ASN A 650 -11.72 1.67 9.56
N GLY A 651 -10.55 2.07 9.05
CA GLY A 651 -9.26 1.48 9.41
C GLY A 651 -9.18 -0.03 9.11
N ALA A 652 -9.89 -0.49 8.08
CA ALA A 652 -9.90 -1.87 7.59
C ALA A 652 -9.22 -1.96 6.21
N THR A 653 -9.05 -3.17 5.68
CA THR A 653 -8.53 -3.41 4.33
C THR A 653 -9.64 -3.81 3.36
N LEU A 654 -9.38 -3.70 2.06
CA LEU A 654 -10.32 -4.20 1.03
C LEU A 654 -10.62 -5.69 1.23
N TYR A 655 -9.61 -6.49 1.57
CA TYR A 655 -9.75 -7.90 1.95
C TYR A 655 -10.79 -8.09 3.06
N MET A 656 -10.71 -7.32 4.15
CA MET A 656 -11.64 -7.43 5.29
C MET A 656 -13.07 -7.08 4.87
N VAL A 657 -13.26 -6.05 4.04
CA VAL A 657 -14.59 -5.66 3.53
C VAL A 657 -15.20 -6.76 2.66
N LEU A 658 -14.43 -7.30 1.72
CA LEU A 658 -14.88 -8.35 0.81
C LEU A 658 -15.17 -9.67 1.54
N LEU A 659 -14.33 -10.05 2.51
CA LEU A 659 -14.55 -11.21 3.37
C LEU A 659 -15.80 -11.05 4.24
N ALA A 660 -16.01 -9.87 4.84
CA ALA A 660 -17.21 -9.56 5.61
C ALA A 660 -18.48 -9.63 4.74
N ALA A 661 -18.43 -9.10 3.52
CA ALA A 661 -19.53 -9.22 2.57
C ALA A 661 -19.77 -10.69 2.18
N TYR A 662 -18.71 -11.49 2.04
CA TYR A 662 -18.82 -12.89 1.67
C TYR A 662 -19.49 -13.73 2.78
N THR A 663 -19.06 -13.56 4.02
CA THR A 663 -19.69 -14.24 5.18
C THR A 663 -21.13 -13.77 5.40
N VAL A 664 -21.46 -12.50 5.10
CA VAL A 664 -22.86 -12.02 5.08
C VAL A 664 -23.68 -12.71 3.98
N LEU A 665 -23.13 -12.92 2.79
CA LEU A 665 -23.80 -13.69 1.74
C LEU A 665 -24.09 -15.13 2.21
N LEU A 666 -23.08 -15.80 2.77
CA LEU A 666 -23.23 -17.16 3.31
C LEU A 666 -24.29 -17.21 4.42
N HIS A 667 -24.32 -16.21 5.30
CA HIS A 667 -25.35 -16.06 6.33
C HIS A 667 -26.76 -15.95 5.72
N LYS A 668 -26.95 -15.09 4.72
CA LYS A 668 -28.27 -14.88 4.09
C LYS A 668 -28.81 -16.14 3.42
N TYR A 669 -27.94 -17.01 2.92
CA TYR A 669 -28.33 -18.27 2.29
C TYR A 669 -28.51 -19.44 3.26
N SER A 670 -27.65 -19.55 4.28
CA SER A 670 -27.67 -20.67 5.24
C SER A 670 -28.55 -20.41 6.47
N GLY A 671 -28.78 -19.14 6.81
CA GLY A 671 -29.38 -18.71 8.08
C GLY A 671 -28.47 -18.91 9.30
N GLN A 672 -27.20 -19.28 9.11
CA GLN A 672 -26.26 -19.55 10.20
C GLN A 672 -25.54 -18.26 10.64
N GLU A 673 -25.36 -18.09 11.95
CA GLU A 673 -24.63 -16.95 12.55
C GLU A 673 -23.24 -17.35 13.08
N ASP A 674 -22.79 -18.57 12.85
CA ASP A 674 -21.46 -19.08 13.20
C ASP A 674 -20.96 -19.92 12.03
N MET A 675 -19.86 -19.50 11.42
CA MET A 675 -19.29 -20.14 10.24
C MET A 675 -17.78 -19.94 10.17
N VAL A 676 -17.12 -20.83 9.46
CA VAL A 676 -15.67 -20.79 9.23
C VAL A 676 -15.42 -20.72 7.74
N VAL A 677 -14.59 -19.75 7.33
CA VAL A 677 -14.13 -19.58 5.95
C VAL A 677 -12.61 -19.73 5.93
N GLY A 678 -12.11 -20.57 5.03
CA GLY A 678 -10.67 -20.70 4.80
C GLY A 678 -10.10 -19.48 4.08
N THR A 679 -8.86 -19.13 4.38
CA THR A 679 -8.09 -18.15 3.59
C THR A 679 -6.63 -18.59 3.44
N PRO A 680 -6.06 -18.55 2.22
CA PRO A 680 -4.66 -18.88 2.02
C PRO A 680 -3.75 -17.72 2.43
N ILE A 681 -2.58 -18.05 2.96
CA ILE A 681 -1.49 -17.10 3.20
C ILE A 681 -0.19 -17.65 2.60
N ALA A 682 0.70 -16.77 2.15
CA ALA A 682 1.95 -17.19 1.51
C ALA A 682 2.85 -18.02 2.42
N GLY A 683 2.80 -17.81 3.75
CA GLY A 683 3.61 -18.55 4.73
C GLY A 683 5.13 -18.28 4.65
N ARG A 684 5.54 -17.22 3.93
CA ARG A 684 6.94 -16.82 3.70
C ARG A 684 7.38 -15.69 4.63
N ASN A 685 7.21 -15.88 5.93
CA ASN A 685 7.50 -14.83 6.94
C ASN A 685 9.01 -14.68 7.26
N HIS A 686 9.88 -15.42 6.57
CA HIS A 686 11.32 -15.38 6.73
C HIS A 686 12.00 -15.01 5.40
N SER A 687 12.90 -14.04 5.38
CA SER A 687 13.54 -13.55 4.14
C SER A 687 14.27 -14.65 3.37
N ASP A 688 14.98 -15.55 4.08
CA ASP A 688 15.67 -16.69 3.48
C ASP A 688 14.79 -17.63 2.63
N VAL A 689 13.46 -17.65 2.83
CA VAL A 689 12.55 -18.50 2.03
C VAL A 689 11.96 -17.79 0.82
N GLN A 690 12.11 -16.47 0.69
CA GLN A 690 11.56 -15.70 -0.44
C GLN A 690 12.02 -16.21 -1.82
N PRO A 691 13.32 -16.47 -2.08
CA PRO A 691 13.77 -16.91 -3.40
C PRO A 691 13.56 -18.41 -3.68
N LEU A 692 12.93 -19.16 -2.77
CA LEU A 692 12.82 -20.61 -2.89
C LEU A 692 11.55 -21.04 -3.64
N ILE A 693 11.68 -22.05 -4.50
CA ILE A 693 10.55 -22.85 -4.96
C ILE A 693 10.22 -23.88 -3.88
N GLY A 694 8.94 -24.02 -3.51
CA GLY A 694 8.51 -24.93 -2.45
C GLY A 694 7.06 -24.74 -2.01
N MET A 695 6.57 -25.61 -1.14
CA MET A 695 5.24 -25.48 -0.52
C MET A 695 5.33 -24.68 0.78
N PHE A 696 5.06 -23.38 0.75
CA PHE A 696 5.05 -22.53 1.96
C PHE A 696 3.66 -22.10 2.37
N VAL A 697 2.70 -22.13 1.45
CA VAL A 697 1.32 -21.71 1.72
C VAL A 697 0.77 -22.42 2.95
N ASN A 698 0.30 -21.61 3.90
CA ASN A 698 -0.50 -22.07 5.02
C ASN A 698 -1.96 -21.62 4.79
N THR A 699 -2.90 -22.22 5.51
CA THR A 699 -4.32 -21.86 5.42
C THR A 699 -4.83 -21.47 6.79
N LEU A 700 -5.47 -20.31 6.90
CA LEU A 700 -6.09 -19.86 8.13
C LEU A 700 -7.58 -20.14 8.08
N ALA A 701 -8.14 -20.59 9.21
CA ALA A 701 -9.56 -20.86 9.34
C ALA A 701 -10.22 -19.69 10.08
N ILE A 702 -10.88 -18.80 9.35
CA ILE A 702 -11.48 -17.58 9.90
C ILE A 702 -12.90 -17.91 10.38
N ARG A 703 -13.08 -18.08 11.68
CA ARG A 703 -14.39 -18.23 12.31
C ARG A 703 -15.04 -16.86 12.52
N SER A 704 -16.29 -16.67 12.09
CA SER A 704 -16.96 -15.37 12.12
C SER A 704 -18.44 -15.47 12.48
N TYR A 705 -19.01 -14.36 12.97
CA TYR A 705 -20.37 -14.32 13.53
C TYR A 705 -21.29 -13.24 12.90
N PRO A 706 -21.74 -13.42 11.65
CA PRO A 706 -22.57 -12.45 10.91
C PRO A 706 -24.03 -12.41 11.41
N ALA A 707 -24.25 -11.99 12.65
CA ALA A 707 -25.60 -11.97 13.23
C ALA A 707 -26.50 -10.88 12.60
N ALA A 708 -27.75 -11.22 12.32
CA ALA A 708 -28.64 -10.39 11.50
C ALA A 708 -28.88 -8.97 12.04
N GLY A 709 -28.81 -8.80 13.38
CA GLY A 709 -29.02 -7.53 14.06
C GLY A 709 -27.82 -6.58 14.10
N LYS A 710 -26.62 -7.01 13.70
CA LYS A 710 -25.42 -6.16 13.68
C LYS A 710 -25.46 -5.19 12.50
N THR A 711 -24.93 -3.98 12.67
CA THR A 711 -24.64 -3.13 11.51
C THR A 711 -23.47 -3.72 10.72
N PHE A 712 -23.40 -3.43 9.42
CA PHE A 712 -22.26 -3.90 8.63
C PHE A 712 -20.94 -3.31 9.14
N LEU A 713 -20.92 -2.04 9.57
CA LEU A 713 -19.72 -1.41 10.13
C LEU A 713 -19.25 -2.08 11.43
N ASP A 714 -20.16 -2.41 12.34
CA ASP A 714 -19.80 -3.12 13.58
C ASP A 714 -19.22 -4.50 13.26
N TYR A 715 -19.87 -5.23 12.34
CA TYR A 715 -19.39 -6.53 11.90
C TYR A 715 -18.04 -6.46 11.17
N LEU A 716 -17.79 -5.39 10.41
CA LEU A 716 -16.50 -5.14 9.77
C LEU A 716 -15.38 -4.96 10.80
N GLN A 717 -15.64 -4.30 11.94
CA GLN A 717 -14.65 -4.21 13.01
C GLN A 717 -14.37 -5.58 13.64
N GLU A 718 -15.39 -6.42 13.85
CA GLU A 718 -15.18 -7.80 14.34
C GLU A 718 -14.35 -8.65 13.37
N ILE A 719 -14.64 -8.55 12.06
CA ILE A 719 -13.85 -9.22 11.02
C ILE A 719 -12.41 -8.71 11.02
N LYS A 720 -12.20 -7.40 11.17
CA LYS A 720 -10.86 -6.81 11.29
C LYS A 720 -10.11 -7.36 12.50
N GLU A 721 -10.71 -7.38 13.69
CA GLU A 721 -10.07 -7.93 14.89
C GLU A 721 -9.73 -9.42 14.73
N THR A 722 -10.68 -10.20 14.19
CA THR A 722 -10.51 -11.63 13.95
C THR A 722 -9.39 -11.91 12.96
N THR A 723 -9.35 -11.19 11.83
CA THR A 723 -8.34 -11.37 10.79
C THR A 723 -6.95 -10.89 11.25
N LEU A 724 -6.86 -9.79 12.00
CA LEU A 724 -5.58 -9.35 12.59
C LEU A 724 -5.04 -10.39 13.58
N GLY A 725 -5.88 -10.90 14.48
CA GLY A 725 -5.47 -11.96 15.40
C GLY A 725 -5.04 -13.24 14.66
N ALA A 726 -5.76 -13.63 13.60
CA ALA A 726 -5.38 -14.77 12.76
C ALA A 726 -4.03 -14.54 12.08
N PHE A 727 -3.76 -13.34 11.57
CA PHE A 727 -2.50 -12.98 10.94
C PHE A 727 -1.32 -12.90 11.92
N GLU A 728 -1.55 -12.51 13.17
CA GLU A 728 -0.52 -12.54 14.22
C GLU A 728 -0.09 -13.98 14.58
N HIS A 729 -1.01 -14.94 14.44
CA HIS A 729 -0.81 -16.36 14.77
C HIS A 729 -0.70 -17.26 13.52
N GLN A 730 -0.32 -16.67 12.40
CA GLN A 730 -0.38 -17.30 11.08
C GLN A 730 0.66 -18.41 10.83
N ASN A 731 1.68 -18.53 11.70
CA ASN A 731 2.73 -19.54 11.56
C ASN A 731 2.27 -20.90 12.09
N TYR A 732 1.20 -20.95 12.88
CA TYR A 732 0.64 -22.20 13.36
C TYR A 732 0.07 -23.02 12.19
N PRO A 733 0.54 -24.25 11.93
CA PRO A 733 0.09 -25.02 10.78
C PRO A 733 -1.39 -25.41 10.92
N PHE A 734 -2.15 -25.26 9.83
CA PHE A 734 -3.54 -25.68 9.76
C PHE A 734 -3.73 -27.16 10.17
N GLU A 735 -2.78 -28.01 9.82
CA GLU A 735 -2.82 -29.45 10.10
C GLU A 735 -2.79 -29.74 11.59
N GLU A 736 -1.91 -29.06 12.32
CA GLU A 736 -1.79 -29.19 13.77
C GLU A 736 -3.09 -28.72 14.44
N LEU A 737 -3.70 -27.64 13.92
CA LEU A 737 -5.00 -27.18 14.39
C LEU A 737 -6.09 -28.26 14.23
N VAL A 738 -6.18 -28.87 13.05
CA VAL A 738 -7.18 -29.92 12.77
C VAL A 738 -7.01 -31.12 13.71
N ASP A 739 -5.76 -31.54 13.95
CA ASP A 739 -5.45 -32.65 14.85
C ASP A 739 -5.82 -32.32 16.31
N GLN A 740 -5.54 -31.10 16.79
CA GLN A 740 -5.82 -30.71 18.18
C GLN A 740 -7.31 -30.47 18.47
N VAL A 741 -8.06 -29.87 17.54
CA VAL A 741 -9.51 -29.66 17.70
C VAL A 741 -10.32 -30.94 17.47
N ASN A 742 -9.66 -32.03 17.07
CA ASN A 742 -10.19 -33.39 16.96
C ASN A 742 -11.50 -33.45 16.16
N VAL A 743 -11.49 -32.81 14.99
CA VAL A 743 -12.62 -32.83 14.05
C VAL A 743 -12.97 -34.27 13.68
N ALA A 744 -14.25 -34.62 13.73
CA ALA A 744 -14.71 -35.90 13.21
C ALA A 744 -14.40 -36.01 11.71
N ARG A 745 -13.67 -37.07 11.33
CA ARG A 745 -13.29 -37.31 9.93
C ARG A 745 -14.53 -37.65 9.08
N ASP A 746 -15.00 -36.68 8.28
CA ASP A 746 -16.05 -36.86 7.27
C ASP A 746 -15.41 -36.81 5.88
N LEU A 747 -15.40 -37.94 5.15
CA LEU A 747 -14.80 -38.04 3.81
C LEU A 747 -15.54 -37.22 2.73
N ARG A 748 -16.65 -36.59 3.09
CA ARG A 748 -17.48 -35.77 2.20
C ARG A 748 -17.20 -34.27 2.32
N ARG A 749 -16.41 -33.86 3.32
CA ARG A 749 -16.17 -32.46 3.69
C ARG A 749 -14.72 -32.24 4.06
N HIS A 750 -14.33 -30.98 4.01
CA HIS A 750 -13.07 -30.53 4.59
C HIS A 750 -13.18 -30.44 6.12
N PRO A 751 -12.06 -30.49 6.86
CA PRO A 751 -12.11 -30.58 8.33
C PRO A 751 -12.79 -29.39 9.03
N LEU A 752 -12.42 -28.14 8.69
CA LEU A 752 -12.90 -26.96 9.44
C LEU A 752 -13.80 -26.03 8.63
N PHE A 753 -13.71 -26.03 7.30
CA PHE A 753 -14.48 -25.14 6.44
C PHE A 753 -14.71 -25.78 5.07
N ASP A 754 -15.89 -25.59 4.51
CA ASP A 754 -16.23 -26.10 3.17
C ASP A 754 -16.04 -25.05 2.06
N THR A 755 -15.65 -23.83 2.44
CA THR A 755 -15.50 -22.71 1.53
C THR A 755 -14.23 -21.89 1.80
N MET A 756 -13.68 -21.34 0.73
CA MET A 756 -12.44 -20.55 0.72
C MET A 756 -12.71 -19.14 0.21
N PHE A 757 -12.02 -18.15 0.76
CA PHE A 757 -11.97 -16.78 0.24
C PHE A 757 -10.51 -16.36 0.05
N ALA A 758 -10.19 -15.79 -1.11
CA ALA A 758 -8.87 -15.23 -1.39
C ALA A 758 -8.98 -13.88 -2.12
N LEU A 759 -8.00 -13.01 -1.87
CA LEU A 759 -7.79 -11.78 -2.63
C LEU A 759 -6.39 -11.84 -3.22
N GLN A 760 -6.28 -11.80 -4.54
CA GLN A 760 -5.04 -11.80 -5.27
C GLN A 760 -4.76 -10.42 -5.87
N ASN A 761 -3.49 -10.01 -5.79
CA ASN A 761 -2.98 -8.85 -6.51
C ASN A 761 -2.15 -9.37 -7.67
N THR A 762 -2.81 -9.89 -8.69
CA THR A 762 -2.12 -10.44 -9.87
C THR A 762 -2.24 -9.44 -11.00
N GLU A 763 -1.13 -8.81 -11.37
CA GLU A 763 -1.04 -8.08 -12.62
C GLU A 763 -1.11 -9.11 -13.76
N ASN A 764 -1.92 -8.87 -14.80
CA ASN A 764 -1.90 -9.69 -16.01
C ASN A 764 -0.51 -9.58 -16.66
N VAL A 765 0.38 -10.53 -16.35
CA VAL A 765 1.79 -10.44 -16.76
C VAL A 765 1.92 -10.83 -18.24
N GLU A 766 2.00 -9.82 -19.11
CA GLU A 766 2.62 -10.00 -20.42
C GLU A 766 4.13 -10.15 -20.23
N ILE A 767 4.65 -11.37 -20.38
CA ILE A 767 6.08 -11.64 -20.19
C ILE A 767 6.79 -11.50 -21.54
N GLN A 768 7.77 -10.61 -21.61
CA GLN A 768 8.62 -10.47 -22.79
C GLN A 768 9.93 -11.25 -22.61
N LEU A 769 10.14 -12.24 -23.47
CA LEU A 769 11.40 -12.96 -23.63
C LEU A 769 12.13 -12.44 -24.88
N PRO A 770 13.45 -12.67 -25.00
CA PRO A 770 14.18 -12.36 -26.23
C PRO A 770 13.58 -13.08 -27.45
N GLY A 771 12.81 -12.35 -28.28
CA GLY A 771 12.18 -12.86 -29.50
C GLY A 771 10.88 -13.63 -29.30
N LEU A 772 10.31 -13.62 -28.08
CA LEU A 772 9.11 -14.35 -27.70
C LEU A 772 8.21 -13.49 -26.81
N HIS A 773 6.91 -13.61 -27.02
CA HIS A 773 5.86 -12.95 -26.24
C HIS A 773 4.98 -14.01 -25.60
N LEU A 774 4.80 -13.92 -24.27
CA LEU A 774 3.95 -14.82 -23.51
C LEU A 774 2.72 -14.07 -23.03
N SER A 775 1.56 -14.70 -23.24
CA SER A 775 0.27 -14.24 -22.73
C SER A 775 -0.52 -15.40 -22.14
N THR A 776 -1.50 -15.10 -21.30
CA THR A 776 -2.34 -16.10 -20.65
C THR A 776 -3.14 -16.89 -21.70
N TYR A 777 -3.12 -18.23 -21.60
CA TYR A 777 -3.98 -19.07 -22.42
C TYR A 777 -5.28 -19.35 -21.66
N ALA A 778 -6.41 -18.87 -22.19
CA ALA A 778 -7.73 -19.11 -21.59
C ALA A 778 -8.08 -20.61 -21.68
N SER A 779 -7.94 -21.32 -20.57
CA SER A 779 -8.43 -22.69 -20.40
C SER A 779 -9.60 -22.69 -19.41
N GLU A 780 -10.63 -23.50 -19.68
CA GLU A 780 -11.68 -23.75 -18.69
C GLU A 780 -11.07 -24.50 -17.49
N GLU A 781 -11.21 -23.93 -16.30
CA GLU A 781 -10.93 -24.64 -15.06
C GLU A 781 -12.08 -25.60 -14.74
N THR A 782 -11.76 -26.90 -14.63
CA THR A 782 -12.75 -27.96 -14.43
C THR A 782 -12.60 -28.67 -13.08
N VAL A 783 -11.83 -28.08 -12.17
CA VAL A 783 -11.53 -28.65 -10.85
C VAL A 783 -12.07 -27.70 -9.79
N SER A 784 -12.63 -28.23 -8.71
CA SER A 784 -13.03 -27.46 -7.53
C SER A 784 -12.47 -28.13 -6.29
N LYS A 785 -11.62 -27.42 -5.54
CA LYS A 785 -11.00 -27.98 -4.32
C LYS A 785 -11.97 -27.94 -3.14
N PHE A 786 -12.83 -26.93 -3.09
CA PHE A 786 -13.83 -26.71 -2.03
C PHE A 786 -15.24 -26.87 -2.61
N ASP A 787 -16.26 -26.78 -1.75
CA ASP A 787 -17.64 -26.78 -2.27
C ASP A 787 -17.90 -25.50 -3.08
N LEU A 788 -17.37 -24.37 -2.58
CA LEU A 788 -17.43 -23.05 -3.16
C LEU A 788 -16.18 -22.26 -2.75
N SER A 789 -15.44 -21.70 -3.70
CA SER A 789 -14.34 -20.76 -3.46
C SER A 789 -14.68 -19.42 -4.10
N LEU A 790 -14.32 -18.34 -3.42
CA LEU A 790 -14.39 -16.98 -3.95
C LEU A 790 -12.99 -16.39 -4.03
N ASP A 791 -12.50 -16.25 -5.26
CA ASP A 791 -11.24 -15.60 -5.57
C ASP A 791 -11.53 -14.22 -6.15
N VAL A 792 -10.96 -13.17 -5.57
CA VAL A 792 -11.09 -11.80 -6.07
C VAL A 792 -9.73 -11.34 -6.54
N THR A 793 -9.65 -10.77 -7.74
CA THR A 793 -8.43 -10.21 -8.31
C THR A 793 -8.61 -8.72 -8.55
N GLU A 794 -7.66 -7.90 -8.08
CA GLU A 794 -7.64 -6.48 -8.44
C GLU A 794 -7.05 -6.30 -9.85
N ILE A 795 -7.83 -5.70 -10.75
CA ILE A 795 -7.45 -5.42 -12.14
C ILE A 795 -7.54 -3.91 -12.43
N GLU A 796 -6.91 -3.43 -13.50
CA GLU A 796 -6.91 -1.98 -13.83
C GLU A 796 -8.31 -1.34 -13.88
N ASP A 797 -9.30 -2.10 -14.36
CA ASP A 797 -10.68 -1.67 -14.56
C ASP A 797 -11.62 -1.95 -13.36
N GLY A 798 -11.11 -2.48 -12.24
CA GLY A 798 -11.88 -2.72 -11.02
C GLY A 798 -11.53 -4.02 -10.30
N LEU A 799 -12.53 -4.84 -9.99
CA LEU A 799 -12.32 -6.18 -9.41
C LEU A 799 -12.87 -7.25 -10.34
N GLU A 800 -12.09 -8.30 -10.54
CA GLU A 800 -12.54 -9.57 -11.10
C GLU A 800 -12.93 -10.49 -9.95
N VAL A 801 -14.10 -11.11 -10.03
CA VAL A 801 -14.69 -11.96 -9.00
C VAL A 801 -14.94 -13.33 -9.61
N LEU A 802 -14.19 -14.33 -9.17
CA LEU A 802 -14.22 -15.69 -9.66
C LEU A 802 -14.82 -16.60 -8.59
N PHE A 803 -15.94 -17.26 -8.92
CA PHE A 803 -16.51 -18.33 -8.11
C PHE A 803 -16.12 -19.68 -8.70
N GLU A 804 -15.30 -20.45 -7.99
CA GLU A 804 -15.04 -21.87 -8.26
C GLU A 804 -16.04 -22.71 -7.44
N TYR A 805 -16.68 -23.70 -8.05
CA TYR A 805 -17.69 -24.51 -7.36
C TYR A 805 -17.71 -25.97 -7.79
N ALA A 806 -18.07 -26.84 -6.84
CA ALA A 806 -18.22 -28.27 -7.10
C ALA A 806 -19.51 -28.56 -7.88
N THR A 807 -19.39 -29.08 -9.10
CA THR A 807 -20.53 -29.39 -9.97
C THR A 807 -21.37 -30.56 -9.45
N ALA A 808 -20.79 -31.38 -8.58
CA ALA A 808 -21.49 -32.41 -7.82
C ALA A 808 -22.47 -31.85 -6.77
N LEU A 809 -22.40 -30.56 -6.44
CA LEU A 809 -23.25 -29.89 -5.45
C LEU A 809 -24.13 -28.80 -6.06
N TYR A 810 -23.61 -28.04 -7.03
CA TYR A 810 -24.29 -26.86 -7.57
C TYR A 810 -24.47 -26.93 -9.08
N LYS A 811 -25.59 -26.38 -9.56
CA LYS A 811 -25.78 -26.02 -10.97
C LYS A 811 -25.16 -24.65 -11.24
N THR A 812 -24.70 -24.44 -12.47
CA THR A 812 -24.20 -23.12 -12.93
C THR A 812 -25.18 -21.99 -12.61
N LYS A 813 -26.48 -22.19 -12.88
CA LYS A 813 -27.52 -21.19 -12.60
C LYS A 813 -27.57 -20.76 -11.12
N THR A 814 -27.33 -21.68 -10.19
CA THR A 814 -27.36 -21.38 -8.74
C THR A 814 -26.17 -20.53 -8.35
N VAL A 815 -25.00 -20.79 -8.94
CA VAL A 815 -23.78 -20.01 -8.69
C VAL A 815 -23.82 -18.65 -9.40
N GLU A 816 -24.43 -18.57 -10.59
CA GLU A 816 -24.75 -17.30 -11.26
C GLU A 816 -25.60 -16.38 -10.35
N GLN A 817 -26.59 -16.96 -9.66
CA GLN A 817 -27.40 -16.23 -8.70
C GLN A 817 -26.60 -15.80 -7.46
N LEU A 818 -25.81 -16.70 -6.87
CA LEU A 818 -24.93 -16.38 -5.73
C LEU A 818 -23.99 -15.23 -6.07
N ALA A 819 -23.38 -15.26 -7.24
CA ALA A 819 -22.44 -14.26 -7.68
C ALA A 819 -23.10 -12.90 -7.96
N ALA A 820 -24.28 -12.90 -8.60
CA ALA A 820 -25.06 -11.68 -8.79
C ALA A 820 -25.50 -11.07 -7.44
N HIS A 821 -25.93 -11.89 -6.50
CA HIS A 821 -26.27 -11.46 -5.14
C HIS A 821 -25.06 -10.91 -4.38
N TYR A 822 -23.87 -11.48 -4.56
CA TYR A 822 -22.65 -10.94 -3.96
C TYR A 822 -22.34 -9.53 -4.45
N LEU A 823 -22.40 -9.29 -5.77
CA LEU A 823 -22.19 -7.96 -6.33
C LEU A 823 -23.26 -6.97 -5.87
N GLN A 824 -24.53 -7.38 -5.85
CA GLN A 824 -25.64 -6.55 -5.35
C GLN A 824 -25.49 -6.23 -3.86
N LEU A 825 -25.03 -7.18 -3.05
CA LEU A 825 -24.77 -6.98 -1.63
C LEU A 825 -23.65 -5.95 -1.40
N LEU A 826 -22.56 -6.03 -2.17
CA LEU A 826 -21.49 -5.03 -2.14
C LEU A 826 -22.01 -3.63 -2.50
N GLU A 827 -22.92 -3.52 -3.48
CA GLU A 827 -23.57 -2.24 -3.81
C GLU A 827 -24.46 -1.72 -2.68
N SER A 828 -25.25 -2.59 -2.05
CA SER A 828 -26.07 -2.25 -0.87
C SER A 828 -25.21 -1.74 0.28
N ILE A 829 -24.07 -2.39 0.53
CA ILE A 829 -23.08 -1.99 1.55
C ILE A 829 -22.53 -0.58 1.23
N LEU A 830 -22.18 -0.30 -0.02
CA LEU A 830 -21.70 1.03 -0.43
C LEU A 830 -22.77 2.12 -0.27
N CYS A 831 -24.03 1.78 -0.50
CA CYS A 831 -25.13 2.74 -0.40
C CYS A 831 -25.49 3.08 1.04
N ASN A 832 -25.44 2.10 1.95
CA ASN A 832 -25.77 2.31 3.37
C ASN A 832 -24.96 1.38 4.28
N PRO A 833 -23.68 1.71 4.56
CA PRO A 833 -22.82 0.85 5.37
C PRO A 833 -23.28 0.74 6.83
N SER A 834 -24.07 1.70 7.32
CA SER A 834 -24.64 1.66 8.68
C SER A 834 -25.92 0.81 8.79
N ALA A 835 -26.41 0.22 7.70
CA ALA A 835 -27.55 -0.69 7.73
C ALA A 835 -27.22 -1.95 8.54
N THR A 836 -28.24 -2.56 9.14
CA THR A 836 -28.11 -3.90 9.72
C THR A 836 -27.91 -4.96 8.64
N ILE A 837 -27.25 -6.07 8.99
CA ILE A 837 -27.06 -7.22 8.09
C ILE A 837 -28.42 -7.70 7.55
N ALA A 838 -29.48 -7.67 8.36
CA ALA A 838 -30.84 -7.98 7.92
C ALA A 838 -31.38 -7.03 6.85
N GLU A 839 -31.10 -5.73 6.95
CA GLU A 839 -31.59 -4.68 6.04
C GLU A 839 -30.82 -4.59 4.73
N LEU A 840 -29.58 -5.11 4.68
CA LEU A 840 -28.80 -5.15 3.45
C LEU A 840 -29.46 -6.04 2.39
N ASP A 841 -29.84 -5.42 1.28
CA ASP A 841 -30.50 -6.13 0.19
C ASP A 841 -29.49 -6.90 -0.68
N MET A 842 -29.83 -8.14 -1.02
CA MET A 842 -29.05 -8.97 -1.94
C MET A 842 -29.80 -9.25 -3.25
N LEU A 843 -31.12 -8.99 -3.32
CA LEU A 843 -31.92 -9.31 -4.49
C LEU A 843 -31.64 -8.31 -5.62
N THR A 844 -31.43 -8.85 -6.82
CA THR A 844 -31.21 -8.04 -8.01
C THR A 844 -32.49 -7.29 -8.40
N SER A 845 -32.36 -6.23 -9.20
CA SER A 845 -33.53 -5.48 -9.71
C SER A 845 -34.47 -6.37 -10.53
N ALA A 846 -33.93 -7.31 -11.30
CA ALA A 846 -34.73 -8.25 -12.11
C ALA A 846 -35.56 -9.19 -11.23
N GLU A 847 -35.00 -9.71 -10.14
CA GLU A 847 -35.73 -10.60 -9.23
C GLU A 847 -36.83 -9.85 -8.47
N LYS A 848 -36.60 -8.59 -8.09
CA LYS A 848 -37.63 -7.74 -7.50
C LYS A 848 -38.80 -7.50 -8.46
N GLU A 849 -38.52 -7.33 -9.75
CA GLU A 849 -39.56 -7.20 -10.79
C GLU A 849 -40.32 -8.51 -11.01
N GLU A 850 -39.68 -9.68 -10.92
CA GLU A 850 -40.37 -10.99 -11.01
C GLU A 850 -41.24 -11.31 -9.79
N MET A 851 -40.98 -10.69 -8.64
CA MET A 851 -41.76 -10.86 -7.41
C MET A 851 -43.01 -9.95 -7.32
N ILE A 852 -43.09 -8.92 -8.17
CA ILE A 852 -44.22 -7.97 -8.28
C ILE A 852 -45.23 -8.48 -9.31
#